data_AF-A0A183IH00-F1
#
_entry.id   AF-A0A183IH00-F1
#
_cell.length_a   1.000
_cell.length_b   1.000
_cell.length_c   1.000
_cell.angle_alpha   90.00
_cell.angle_beta   90.00
_cell.angle_gamma   90.00
#
_symmetry.space_group_name_H-M   'P 1'
#
loop_
_entity.id
_entity.type
_entity.pdbx_description
1 polymer ?
#
loop_
_entity_poly.entity_id
_entity_poly.type
_entity_poly.pdbx_seq_one_letter_code
_entity_poly.pdbx_strand_id
1 'polypeptide(L)'
;MNSESSDDSAHSIEEIDLDALETKVKQNPSNYQAHLELVNACRRSGEFDRLKTARHNMQAVYPLSAELWLEWTKDEQKIGTGVSELKKLFDLAVQDYLSVELWLEYALWGCSHFSIDEARAVFERAVQAAGLHVAEGLLIWEAYRQFELSLLEELSPVKADSDKDNEPKQQDDYPKQTLFDEQRERFRRVFVRQLCLPLMDMEQGMKDYTETFGAEAVDSSLDYNYKSALKVLAQLKPFESQLKEAGKKTADVYSKYLDLEETLKNPARLQCLFERAVADHCLDGALWLRYVRWLDNELKDSNVSLSVYERAVRNCPWTTVLWQEYAMSCERFGLLWEQIEKVMKCALEAGFSSVSEAAELWLQYAYQCRRRQGMSGNEVTAEVQKIFCEGAAFLKEKFGGDCWDPEFYYRKCWARFEARHNIELFRELWDSILKEGNCRFANVWLEYIALERQFGNTQSARRLYQKAANSVSDFPEALFQCWIQFEREEGTLQDLDFARKKVEHYMERLHQRQAQTNARANKSNRRMQREGRNSDRTATIDAHNGSERRDSRKSINASKNRRLVSSDKAAVPLGGIPDTMDTSQRTKRDGDGFVIPILPKKLKTTEVKPTPNKERLMEVFETVGEVSDIRLVMLRPGRSKGYCYVEFKEGRCVDEALKLDRHMIDGRPMFVSVCKGDPQRSEVSSDASSTSFKYGTGEEKNKLFVKNVPKSATEYQLEELFKVYGKLRSVRLVTYKSGASKGLAYIEYEDVESATKALEKTDGTYFHGKQLMVSISNPPPRRSEGEDGGIRFAKILKQAHVSIGGREARSRQRVQLLPRSILLSLRFWNFLFAYSLPPINVYNHACIELFNRIDDIEDNSVLRRGMPVTHKIYGVPLTINSANYVYFLALQETMRLNHPKAVEIFTEQLLALHRGQALDIYWRDTVSCPTEEQYTEMVLQKTGGLFFLAIKLMQLFSDNKQNYSQLLTALSIYFQIRDDYCNLQAPDYFEKKSFAEDLTEGKFSFPIIHAVRTFSDDDRIISKIFCIKAVIFTAFIS
;
A
#
# COMPACT_ATOMS: atom_id res chain seq x y z
N MET A 1 22.84 66.52 32.50
CA MET A 1 22.20 66.57 33.84
C MET A 1 21.04 65.59 33.79
N ASN A 2 21.01 64.40 34.39
CA ASN A 2 21.70 63.77 35.53
C ASN A 2 21.94 62.29 35.16
N SER A 3 23.16 61.74 35.25
CA SER A 3 23.83 61.11 36.40
C SER A 3 23.89 59.58 36.21
N GLU A 4 25.12 59.07 36.17
CA GLU A 4 25.52 57.68 36.05
C GLU A 4 25.02 56.80 37.21
N SER A 5 24.74 55.53 36.93
CA SER A 5 25.08 54.43 37.83
C SER A 5 25.46 53.20 37.00
N SER A 6 26.73 52.83 37.10
CA SER A 6 27.29 51.56 36.63
C SER A 6 26.51 50.38 37.22
N ASP A 7 26.12 49.45 36.36
CA ASP A 7 25.94 48.07 36.79
C ASP A 7 26.79 47.20 35.86
N ASP A 8 28.05 47.03 36.30
CA ASP A 8 28.96 45.98 35.85
C ASP A 8 28.30 44.63 36.11
N SER A 9 27.52 44.14 35.14
CA SER A 9 27.31 42.71 34.99
C SER A 9 28.20 42.25 33.85
N ALA A 10 29.42 41.89 34.22
CA ALA A 10 30.25 40.98 33.46
C ALA A 10 29.40 39.75 33.13
N HIS A 11 28.82 39.72 31.93
CA HIS A 11 28.40 38.47 31.32
C HIS A 11 29.68 37.68 31.13
N SER A 12 29.92 36.76 32.06
CA SER A 12 30.75 35.59 31.81
C SER A 12 30.30 35.02 30.48
N ILE A 13 31.08 35.28 29.43
CA ILE A 13 31.07 34.47 28.23
C ILE A 13 31.34 33.07 28.78
N GLU A 14 30.30 32.23 28.86
CA GLU A 14 30.51 30.80 29.08
C GLU A 14 31.61 30.42 28.09
N GLU A 15 32.75 29.96 28.59
CA GLU A 15 33.87 29.54 27.77
C GLU A 15 33.32 28.46 26.83
N ILE A 16 33.01 28.85 25.59
CA ILE A 16 32.42 27.94 24.63
C ILE A 16 33.55 27.03 24.21
N ASP A 17 33.55 25.80 24.73
CA ASP A 17 34.56 24.80 24.42
C ASP A 17 34.39 24.31 22.97
N LEU A 18 35.01 25.06 22.04
CA LEU A 18 35.04 24.75 20.61
C LEU A 18 35.68 23.39 20.36
N ASP A 19 36.69 23.00 21.14
CA ASP A 19 37.40 21.74 20.98
C ASP A 19 36.51 20.55 21.37
N ALA A 20 35.69 20.70 22.41
CA ALA A 20 34.67 19.70 22.75
C ALA A 20 33.61 19.56 21.67
N LEU A 21 33.14 20.67 21.08
CA LEU A 21 32.17 20.63 19.98
C LEU A 21 32.77 20.02 18.69
N GLU A 22 34.01 20.35 18.34
CA GLU A 22 34.72 19.70 17.24
C GLU A 22 34.89 18.19 17.49
N THR A 23 35.21 17.80 18.73
CA THR A 23 35.34 16.39 19.11
C THR A 23 34.00 15.67 18.99
N LYS A 24 32.90 16.32 19.39
CA LYS A 24 31.53 15.79 19.25
C LYS A 24 31.15 15.56 17.78
N VAL A 25 31.52 16.48 16.89
CA VAL A 25 31.33 16.32 15.43
C VAL A 25 32.23 15.21 14.87
N LYS A 26 33.50 15.12 15.28
CA LYS A 26 34.42 14.06 14.84
C LYS A 26 33.96 12.66 15.28
N GLN A 27 33.39 12.54 16.48
CA GLN A 27 32.85 11.28 17.00
C GLN A 27 31.57 10.83 16.26
N ASN A 28 30.71 11.77 15.87
CA ASN A 28 29.50 11.49 15.12
C ASN A 28 29.28 12.53 14.00
N PRO A 29 29.90 12.34 12.83
CA PRO A 29 29.79 13.26 11.71
C PRO A 29 28.35 13.43 11.19
N SER A 30 27.50 12.45 11.45
CA SER A 30 26.09 12.43 11.05
C SER A 30 25.14 13.10 12.07
N ASN A 31 25.67 13.89 13.02
CA ASN A 31 24.86 14.67 13.95
C ASN A 31 24.68 16.12 13.49
N TYR A 32 23.57 16.39 12.80
CA TYR A 32 23.21 17.71 12.29
C TYR A 32 23.21 18.82 13.37
N GLN A 33 22.69 18.52 14.56
CA GLN A 33 22.61 19.51 15.65
C GLN A 33 23.98 19.89 16.19
N ALA A 34 24.93 18.95 16.25
CA ALA A 34 26.30 19.23 16.69
C ALA A 34 27.03 20.14 15.69
N HIS A 35 26.81 19.97 14.38
CA HIS A 35 27.33 20.89 13.37
C HIS A 35 26.77 22.31 13.53
N LEU A 36 25.45 22.44 13.73
CA LEU A 36 24.83 23.74 13.97
C LEU A 36 25.35 24.43 15.24
N GLU A 37 25.51 23.68 16.33
CA GLU A 37 26.08 24.19 17.58
C GLU A 37 27.51 24.72 17.35
N LEU A 38 28.35 23.95 16.64
CA LEU A 38 29.71 24.35 16.30
C LEU A 38 29.76 25.59 15.40
N VAL A 39 28.95 25.65 14.33
CA VAL A 39 28.90 26.81 13.43
C VAL A 39 28.47 28.07 14.19
N ASN A 40 27.43 27.98 15.03
CA ASN A 40 26.95 29.10 15.83
C ASN A 40 28.00 29.53 16.88
N ALA A 41 28.68 28.58 17.51
CA ALA A 41 29.77 28.85 18.45
C ALA A 41 30.95 29.57 17.79
N CYS A 42 31.45 29.04 16.67
CA CYS A 42 32.53 29.67 15.90
C CYS A 42 32.15 31.09 15.47
N ARG A 43 30.91 31.29 15.00
CA ARG A 43 30.41 32.62 14.60
C ARG A 43 30.36 33.61 15.77
N ARG A 44 29.96 33.17 16.98
CA ARG A 44 29.95 34.01 18.19
C ARG A 44 31.35 34.33 18.71
N SER A 45 32.28 33.39 18.57
CA SER A 45 33.69 33.56 18.98
C SER A 45 34.49 34.48 18.05
N GLY A 46 34.04 34.68 16.80
CA GLY A 46 34.75 35.48 15.80
C GLY A 46 35.92 34.76 15.12
N GLU A 47 36.08 33.45 15.32
CA GLU A 47 37.12 32.64 14.67
C GLU A 47 36.71 32.26 13.22
N PHE A 48 36.98 33.15 12.27
CA PHE A 48 36.53 33.03 10.87
C PHE A 48 37.07 31.78 10.14
N ASP A 49 38.33 31.41 10.34
CA ASP A 49 38.94 30.24 9.69
C ASP A 49 38.29 28.92 10.14
N ARG A 50 37.99 28.82 11.45
CA ARG A 50 37.27 27.67 12.02
C ARG A 50 35.81 27.67 11.60
N LEU A 51 35.17 28.84 11.52
CA LEU A 51 33.80 28.96 10.99
C LEU A 51 33.70 28.46 9.55
N LYS A 52 34.63 28.88 8.68
CA LYS A 52 34.70 28.44 7.28
C LYS A 52 34.87 26.92 7.19
N THR A 53 35.78 26.37 7.99
CA THR A 53 36.03 24.91 8.05
C THR A 53 34.80 24.15 8.56
N ALA A 54 34.15 24.63 9.62
CA ALA A 54 32.94 24.03 10.17
C ALA A 54 31.78 24.03 9.16
N ARG A 55 31.56 25.13 8.43
CA ARG A 55 30.54 25.23 7.38
C ARG A 55 30.83 24.30 6.20
N HIS A 56 32.09 24.20 5.75
CA HIS A 56 32.46 23.22 4.72
C HIS A 56 32.25 21.77 5.17
N ASN A 57 32.61 21.44 6.42
CA ASN A 57 32.39 20.10 6.96
C ASN A 57 30.90 19.76 7.05
N MET A 58 30.06 20.71 7.46
CA MET A 58 28.62 20.53 7.51
C MET A 58 28.02 20.35 6.11
N GLN A 59 28.43 21.20 5.16
CA GLN A 59 27.96 21.15 3.76
C GLN A 59 28.36 19.84 3.06
N ALA A 60 29.55 19.31 3.34
CA ALA A 60 30.00 18.05 2.76
C ALA A 60 29.06 16.87 3.12
N VAL A 61 28.43 16.93 4.30
CA VAL A 61 27.52 15.88 4.79
C VAL A 61 26.07 16.19 4.44
N TYR A 62 25.65 17.45 4.58
CA TYR A 62 24.24 17.86 4.47
C TYR A 62 24.01 18.93 3.40
N PRO A 63 22.89 18.84 2.65
CA PRO A 63 22.38 19.99 1.91
C PRO A 63 21.96 21.07 2.91
N LEU A 64 22.40 22.32 2.72
CA LEU A 64 22.08 23.41 3.62
C LEU A 64 20.79 24.13 3.18
N SER A 65 20.05 24.68 4.15
CA SER A 65 18.89 25.52 3.85
C SER A 65 19.32 26.85 3.22
N ALA A 66 18.38 27.50 2.52
CA ALA A 66 18.62 28.83 1.93
C ALA A 66 19.06 29.85 2.99
N GLU A 67 18.50 29.79 4.20
CA GLU A 67 18.87 30.67 5.32
C GLU A 67 20.34 30.52 5.73
N LEU A 68 20.82 29.27 5.86
CA LEU A 68 22.22 28.99 6.21
C LEU A 68 23.17 29.42 5.09
N TRP A 69 22.77 29.21 3.83
CA TRP A 69 23.54 29.67 2.68
C TRP A 69 23.64 31.20 2.61
N LEU A 70 22.51 31.91 2.78
CA LEU A 70 22.47 33.37 2.81
C LEU A 70 23.28 33.95 3.98
N GLU A 71 23.24 33.29 5.14
CA GLU A 71 24.08 33.66 6.28
C GLU A 71 25.57 33.55 5.92
N TRP A 72 25.95 32.44 5.30
CA TRP A 72 27.34 32.20 4.93
C TRP A 72 27.84 33.21 3.89
N THR A 73 27.09 33.42 2.80
CA THR A 73 27.48 34.36 1.76
C THR A 73 27.59 35.78 2.29
N LYS A 74 26.65 36.22 3.15
CA LYS A 74 26.70 37.55 3.79
C LYS A 74 27.90 37.72 4.73
N ASP A 75 28.28 36.67 5.46
CA ASP A 75 29.46 36.73 6.33
C ASP A 75 30.75 36.82 5.49
N GLU A 76 30.88 36.04 4.42
CA GLU A 76 32.04 36.07 3.52
C GLU A 76 32.18 37.40 2.76
N GLN A 77 31.06 38.02 2.39
CA GLN A 77 31.04 39.39 1.85
C GLN A 77 31.59 40.41 2.88
N LYS A 78 31.23 40.28 4.16
CA LYS A 78 31.73 41.18 5.23
C LYS A 78 33.21 40.97 5.54
N ILE A 79 33.70 39.73 5.44
CA ILE A 79 35.11 39.39 5.64
C ILE A 79 35.97 39.93 4.49
N GLY A 80 35.37 40.20 3.32
CA GLY A 80 36.07 40.70 2.14
C GLY A 80 36.69 39.60 1.28
N THR A 81 36.06 38.42 1.27
CA THR A 81 36.47 37.29 0.44
C THR A 81 36.46 37.68 -1.04
N GLY A 82 37.46 37.23 -1.80
CA GLY A 82 37.62 37.63 -3.21
C GLY A 82 36.42 37.27 -4.09
N VAL A 83 36.12 38.11 -5.08
CA VAL A 83 34.97 37.96 -6.00
C VAL A 83 34.89 36.56 -6.64
N SER A 84 36.04 35.98 -7.01
CA SER A 84 36.08 34.63 -7.60
C SER A 84 35.70 33.53 -6.60
N GLU A 85 36.07 33.66 -5.33
CA GLU A 85 35.73 32.70 -4.29
C GLU A 85 34.26 32.81 -3.88
N LEU A 86 33.74 34.03 -3.75
CA LEU A 86 32.32 34.27 -3.51
C LEU A 86 31.44 33.76 -4.65
N LYS A 87 31.86 33.93 -5.91
CA LYS A 87 31.16 33.35 -7.07
C LYS A 87 31.03 31.82 -6.95
N LYS A 88 32.12 31.13 -6.61
CA LYS A 88 32.11 29.67 -6.38
C LYS A 88 31.19 29.28 -5.22
N LEU A 89 31.16 30.11 -4.16
CA LEU A 89 30.29 29.87 -3.01
C LEU A 89 28.81 29.99 -3.40
N PHE A 90 28.44 31.03 -4.16
CA PHE A 90 27.08 31.16 -4.69
C PHE A 90 26.71 30.03 -5.66
N ASP A 91 27.62 29.65 -6.55
CA ASP A 91 27.41 28.53 -7.48
C ASP A 91 27.22 27.19 -6.75
N LEU A 92 27.81 27.01 -5.57
CA LEU A 92 27.57 25.86 -4.70
C LEU A 92 26.22 25.98 -3.97
N ALA A 93 25.90 27.17 -3.46
CA ALA A 93 24.71 27.42 -2.67
C ALA A 93 23.41 27.13 -3.44
N VAL A 94 23.37 27.49 -4.73
CA VAL A 94 22.18 27.30 -5.58
C VAL A 94 21.93 25.84 -5.99
N GLN A 95 22.80 24.89 -5.62
CA GLN A 95 22.67 23.48 -6.00
C GLN A 95 21.83 22.65 -5.02
N ASP A 96 21.76 23.04 -3.74
CA ASP A 96 21.10 22.21 -2.72
C ASP A 96 19.56 22.24 -2.89
N TYR A 97 18.97 23.44 -2.93
CA TYR A 97 17.53 23.64 -3.11
C TYR A 97 17.23 24.87 -3.96
N LEU A 98 16.05 24.86 -4.59
CA LEU A 98 15.52 26.03 -5.25
C LEU A 98 15.15 27.11 -4.22
N SER A 99 15.79 28.27 -4.30
CA SER A 99 15.49 29.45 -3.49
C SER A 99 15.52 30.71 -4.34
N VAL A 100 14.39 31.42 -4.41
CA VAL A 100 14.28 32.69 -5.14
C VAL A 100 15.14 33.76 -4.50
N GLU A 101 15.13 33.84 -3.16
CA GLU A 101 15.92 34.82 -2.41
C GLU A 101 17.43 34.67 -2.65
N LEU A 102 17.93 33.42 -2.66
CA LEU A 102 19.34 33.15 -2.91
C LEU A 102 19.76 33.53 -4.34
N TRP A 103 18.91 33.25 -5.34
CA TRP A 103 19.15 33.66 -6.72
C TRP A 103 19.13 35.18 -6.89
N LEU A 104 18.23 35.88 -6.21
CA LEU A 104 18.17 37.34 -6.21
C LEU A 104 19.43 37.96 -5.61
N GLU A 105 19.86 37.49 -4.44
CA GLU A 105 21.10 37.93 -3.80
C GLU A 105 22.30 37.72 -4.72
N TYR A 106 22.40 36.53 -5.34
CA TYR A 106 23.49 36.23 -6.28
C TYR A 106 23.47 37.15 -7.50
N ALA A 107 22.31 37.35 -8.12
CA ALA A 107 22.19 38.19 -9.31
C ALA A 107 22.47 39.67 -9.01
N LEU A 108 21.90 40.22 -7.93
CA LEU A 108 22.10 41.62 -7.53
C LEU A 108 23.54 41.90 -7.10
N TRP A 109 24.15 40.98 -6.34
CA TRP A 109 25.57 41.07 -6.01
C TRP A 109 26.43 41.00 -7.28
N GLY A 110 26.07 40.12 -8.22
CA GLY A 110 26.72 39.99 -9.53
C GLY A 110 26.69 41.27 -10.36
N CYS A 111 25.59 42.04 -10.35
CA CYS A 111 25.49 43.32 -11.05
C CYS A 111 26.59 44.32 -10.65
N SER A 112 27.04 44.28 -9.39
CA SER A 112 28.05 45.22 -8.86
C SER A 112 29.49 44.75 -9.04
N HIS A 113 29.72 43.46 -9.31
CA HIS A 113 31.06 42.85 -9.25
C HIS A 113 31.48 42.14 -10.55
N PHE A 114 30.53 41.81 -11.42
CA PHE A 114 30.79 41.09 -12.66
C PHE A 114 30.72 42.00 -13.88
N SER A 115 31.26 41.51 -15.00
CA SER A 115 30.97 42.11 -16.30
C SER A 115 29.47 42.00 -16.63
N ILE A 116 28.98 42.88 -17.51
CA ILE A 116 27.56 42.89 -17.93
C ILE A 116 27.12 41.50 -18.45
N ASP A 117 27.95 40.85 -19.26
CA ASP A 117 27.63 39.54 -19.83
C ASP A 117 27.60 38.43 -18.77
N GLU A 118 28.48 38.50 -17.76
CA GLU A 118 28.45 37.56 -16.64
C GLU A 118 27.23 37.79 -15.74
N ALA A 119 26.86 39.05 -15.45
CA ALA A 119 25.65 39.38 -14.70
C ALA A 119 24.40 38.84 -15.43
N ARG A 120 24.31 39.05 -16.75
CA ARG A 120 23.26 38.45 -17.60
C ARG A 120 23.23 36.93 -17.51
N ALA A 121 24.40 36.28 -17.54
CA ALA A 121 24.48 34.83 -17.42
C ALA A 121 23.97 34.32 -16.06
N VAL A 122 24.15 35.07 -14.97
CA VAL A 122 23.56 34.76 -13.67
C VAL A 122 22.04 34.91 -13.71
N PHE A 123 21.51 35.99 -14.29
CA PHE A 123 20.06 36.17 -14.45
C PHE A 123 19.41 35.09 -15.31
N GLU A 124 20.03 34.68 -16.43
CA GLU A 124 19.48 33.61 -17.27
C GLU A 124 19.44 32.26 -16.53
N ARG A 125 20.46 31.94 -15.71
CA ARG A 125 20.42 30.76 -14.84
C ARG A 125 19.33 30.88 -13.77
N ALA A 126 19.17 32.05 -13.15
CA ALA A 126 18.13 32.30 -12.17
C ALA A 126 16.73 32.13 -12.79
N VAL A 127 16.51 32.65 -13.99
CA VAL A 127 15.27 32.48 -14.76
C VAL A 127 15.03 31.02 -15.14
N GLN A 128 16.07 30.29 -15.55
CA GLN A 128 15.95 28.87 -15.88
C GLN A 128 15.56 28.03 -14.65
N ALA A 129 16.12 28.33 -13.47
CA ALA A 129 15.84 27.61 -12.25
C ALA A 129 14.49 27.98 -11.63
N ALA A 130 14.22 29.29 -11.48
CA ALA A 130 13.14 29.83 -10.65
C ALA A 130 12.16 30.74 -11.41
N GLY A 131 12.41 31.07 -12.67
CA GLY A 131 11.56 31.99 -13.45
C GLY A 131 10.14 31.48 -13.73
N LEU A 132 9.91 30.18 -13.58
CA LEU A 132 8.58 29.54 -13.65
C LEU A 132 7.89 29.38 -12.29
N HIS A 133 8.52 29.85 -11.21
CA HIS A 133 7.94 29.80 -9.88
C HIS A 133 6.72 30.71 -9.81
N VAL A 134 5.51 30.14 -9.72
CA VAL A 134 4.25 30.89 -9.90
C VAL A 134 4.08 32.04 -8.92
N ALA A 135 4.40 31.84 -7.64
CA ALA A 135 4.26 32.88 -6.61
C ALA A 135 5.39 33.92 -6.59
N GLU A 136 6.66 33.46 -6.58
CA GLU A 136 7.83 34.32 -6.33
C GLU A 136 8.72 34.58 -7.56
N GLY A 137 8.53 33.84 -8.67
CA GLY A 137 9.38 33.94 -9.85
C GLY A 137 9.35 35.33 -10.50
N LEU A 138 8.27 36.09 -10.29
CA LEU A 138 8.13 37.48 -10.72
C LEU A 138 9.26 38.37 -10.19
N LEU A 139 9.75 38.12 -8.97
CA LEU A 139 10.81 38.92 -8.35
C LEU A 139 12.12 38.85 -9.14
N ILE A 140 12.48 37.68 -9.67
CA ILE A 140 13.68 37.50 -10.49
C ILE A 140 13.52 38.23 -11.82
N TRP A 141 12.34 38.12 -12.44
CA TRP A 141 12.05 38.84 -13.67
C TRP A 141 12.10 40.35 -13.46
N GLU A 142 11.58 40.85 -12.34
CA GLU A 142 11.64 42.28 -11.97
C GLU A 142 13.07 42.76 -11.81
N ALA A 143 13.88 42.05 -11.03
CA ALA A 143 15.30 42.38 -10.87
C ALA A 143 16.04 42.38 -12.22
N TYR A 144 15.77 41.40 -13.09
CA TYR A 144 16.38 41.34 -14.42
C TYR A 144 15.91 42.49 -15.33
N ARG A 145 14.60 42.83 -15.30
CA ARG A 145 14.07 43.98 -16.03
C ARG A 145 14.69 45.29 -15.55
N GLN A 146 14.81 45.50 -14.24
CA GLN A 146 15.43 46.69 -13.66
C GLN A 146 16.92 46.80 -14.03
N PHE A 147 17.65 45.69 -14.04
CA PHE A 147 19.03 45.67 -14.51
C PHE A 147 19.14 46.10 -15.99
N GLU A 148 18.36 45.49 -16.89
CA GLU A 148 18.41 45.86 -18.31
C GLU A 148 17.89 47.28 -18.58
N LEU A 149 16.97 47.78 -17.76
CA LEU A 149 16.50 49.17 -17.80
C LEU A 149 17.60 50.15 -17.37
N SER A 150 18.34 49.85 -16.29
CA SER A 150 19.44 50.70 -15.83
C SER A 150 20.53 50.87 -16.89
N LEU A 151 20.86 49.79 -17.61
CA LEU A 151 21.79 49.83 -18.75
C LEU A 151 21.23 50.65 -19.92
N LEU A 152 19.91 50.62 -20.14
CA LEU A 152 19.26 51.41 -21.18
C LEU A 152 19.26 52.90 -20.83
N GLU A 153 19.06 53.24 -19.56
CA GLU A 153 19.09 54.61 -19.05
C GLU A 153 20.51 55.21 -19.13
N GLU A 154 21.55 54.42 -18.85
CA GLU A 154 22.96 54.82 -19.03
C GLU A 154 23.32 55.11 -20.50
N LEU A 155 22.70 54.40 -21.43
CA LEU A 155 22.88 54.59 -22.88
C LEU A 155 21.98 55.68 -23.48
N SER A 156 21.01 56.18 -22.70
CA SER A 156 20.06 57.18 -23.17
C SER A 156 20.79 58.47 -23.55
N PRO A 157 20.51 59.07 -24.74
CA PRO A 157 21.12 60.33 -25.11
C PRO A 157 20.71 61.39 -24.10
N VAL A 158 21.68 61.97 -23.39
CA VAL A 158 21.49 63.15 -22.54
C VAL A 158 20.74 64.17 -23.39
N LYS A 159 19.56 64.61 -22.93
CA LYS A 159 18.86 65.76 -23.53
C LYS A 159 19.86 66.92 -23.54
N ALA A 160 20.37 67.27 -24.71
CA ALA A 160 21.07 68.52 -24.88
C ALA A 160 20.13 69.62 -24.41
N ASP A 161 20.53 70.33 -23.35
CA ASP A 161 19.86 71.55 -22.92
C ASP A 161 19.66 72.42 -24.16
N SER A 162 18.41 72.65 -24.51
CA SER A 162 18.01 73.55 -25.57
C SER A 162 18.27 74.97 -25.10
N ASP A 163 19.54 75.39 -25.16
CA ASP A 163 19.95 76.79 -25.25
C ASP A 163 21.42 76.85 -25.69
N LYS A 164 21.65 76.69 -27.00
CA LYS A 164 22.53 77.54 -27.84
C LYS A 164 22.75 76.91 -29.23
N ASP A 165 22.18 77.59 -30.20
CA ASP A 165 22.58 77.80 -31.59
C ASP A 165 23.57 76.81 -32.26
N ASN A 166 23.06 76.19 -33.32
CA ASN A 166 23.69 75.97 -34.62
C ASN A 166 25.17 75.58 -34.65
N GLU A 167 25.43 74.27 -34.76
CA GLU A 167 26.42 73.70 -35.68
C GLU A 167 26.01 72.26 -36.05
N PRO A 168 26.08 71.85 -37.34
CA PRO A 168 25.73 70.50 -37.75
C PRO A 168 26.87 69.55 -37.39
N LYS A 169 26.82 68.93 -36.21
CA LYS A 169 27.67 67.78 -35.88
C LYS A 169 27.06 66.51 -36.48
N GLN A 170 27.32 66.28 -37.76
CA GLN A 170 27.24 64.93 -38.34
C GLN A 170 28.54 64.19 -38.05
N GLN A 171 28.40 62.87 -37.79
CA GLN A 171 29.37 61.80 -38.06
C GLN A 171 30.03 61.02 -36.89
N ASP A 172 29.66 61.19 -35.61
CA ASP A 172 30.24 60.33 -34.53
C ASP A 172 29.22 59.63 -33.58
N ASP A 173 27.91 59.89 -33.67
CA ASP A 173 26.90 59.30 -32.76
C ASP A 173 26.20 58.00 -33.27
N TYR A 174 26.50 57.56 -34.49
CA TYR A 174 25.89 56.37 -35.10
C TYR A 174 26.10 55.05 -34.30
N PRO A 175 27.25 54.80 -33.63
CA PRO A 175 27.44 53.61 -32.80
C PRO A 175 26.59 53.60 -31.52
N LYS A 176 26.27 54.77 -30.95
CA LYS A 176 25.52 54.86 -29.68
C LYS A 176 24.03 54.63 -29.87
N GLN A 177 23.45 55.14 -30.96
CA GLN A 177 22.04 54.94 -31.28
C GLN A 177 21.73 53.47 -31.57
N THR A 178 22.62 52.79 -32.31
CA THR A 178 22.49 51.36 -32.61
C THR A 178 22.60 50.50 -31.36
N LEU A 179 23.55 50.79 -30.45
CA LEU A 179 23.66 50.12 -29.15
C LEU A 179 22.42 50.36 -28.26
N PHE A 180 21.87 51.58 -28.26
CA PHE A 180 20.65 51.90 -27.53
C PHE A 180 19.45 51.10 -28.06
N ASP A 181 19.28 51.02 -29.38
CA ASP A 181 18.18 50.27 -29.99
C ASP A 181 18.31 48.75 -29.72
N GLU A 182 19.54 48.21 -29.77
CA GLU A 182 19.82 46.81 -29.40
C GLU A 182 19.49 46.53 -27.92
N GLN A 183 19.89 47.43 -27.03
CA GLN A 183 19.61 47.30 -25.59
C GLN A 183 18.11 47.42 -25.30
N ARG A 184 17.42 48.34 -25.97
CA ARG A 184 15.96 48.51 -25.87
C ARG A 184 15.22 47.26 -26.33
N GLU A 185 15.67 46.62 -27.40
CA GLU A 185 15.11 45.37 -27.90
C GLU A 185 15.39 44.20 -26.95
N ARG A 186 16.56 44.14 -26.30
CA ARG A 186 16.85 43.15 -25.25
C ARG A 186 15.91 43.31 -24.05
N PHE A 187 15.77 44.52 -23.54
CA PHE A 187 14.84 44.85 -22.46
C PHE A 187 13.41 44.43 -22.83
N ARG A 188 12.96 44.75 -24.05
CA ARG A 188 11.66 44.31 -24.58
C ARG A 188 11.53 42.79 -24.58
N ARG A 189 12.54 42.04 -25.05
CA ARG A 189 12.52 40.56 -25.10
C ARG A 189 12.40 39.93 -23.71
N VAL A 190 13.09 40.45 -22.70
CA VAL A 190 12.97 39.96 -21.31
C VAL A 190 11.53 40.16 -20.81
N PHE A 191 10.94 41.32 -21.08
CA PHE A 191 9.56 41.64 -20.72
C PHE A 191 8.55 40.69 -21.40
N VAL A 192 8.69 40.52 -22.72
CA VAL A 192 7.82 39.63 -23.52
C VAL A 192 7.91 38.18 -23.03
N ARG A 193 9.11 37.68 -22.72
CA ARG A 193 9.32 36.32 -22.17
C ARG A 193 8.54 36.12 -20.88
N GLN A 194 8.61 37.06 -19.95
CA GLN A 194 7.88 37.00 -18.69
C GLN A 194 6.36 36.99 -18.88
N LEU A 195 5.83 37.84 -19.77
CA LEU A 195 4.38 37.92 -20.03
C LEU A 195 3.79 36.63 -20.61
N CYS A 196 4.62 35.76 -21.16
CA CYS A 196 4.22 34.44 -21.64
C CYS A 196 4.14 33.38 -20.52
N LEU A 197 4.41 33.74 -19.26
CA LEU A 197 4.46 32.81 -18.13
C LEU A 197 3.28 32.99 -17.19
N PRO A 198 2.72 31.90 -16.62
CA PRO A 198 1.62 31.95 -15.68
C PRO A 198 2.10 32.34 -14.27
N LEU A 199 2.49 33.60 -14.08
CA LEU A 199 2.97 34.14 -12.81
C LEU A 199 1.87 34.95 -12.09
N MET A 200 1.93 35.00 -10.76
CA MET A 200 1.07 35.91 -9.99
C MET A 200 1.27 37.35 -10.46
N ASP A 201 0.18 38.13 -10.44
CA ASP A 201 0.15 39.55 -10.82
C ASP A 201 0.60 39.88 -12.26
N MET A 202 0.64 38.90 -13.16
CA MET A 202 1.02 39.10 -14.58
C MET A 202 0.15 40.13 -15.33
N GLU A 203 -1.07 40.42 -14.83
CA GLU A 203 -1.95 41.46 -15.37
C GLU A 203 -1.37 42.86 -15.21
N GLN A 204 -0.66 43.14 -14.11
CA GLN A 204 0.02 44.40 -13.91
C GLN A 204 1.20 44.53 -14.88
N GLY A 205 1.97 43.46 -15.07
CA GLY A 205 3.07 43.44 -16.04
C GLY A 205 2.63 43.77 -17.47
N MET A 206 1.42 43.33 -17.88
CA MET A 206 0.89 43.67 -19.20
C MET A 206 0.56 45.17 -19.32
N LYS A 207 0.04 45.79 -18.25
CA LYS A 207 -0.19 47.24 -18.20
C LYS A 207 1.14 47.99 -18.32
N ASP A 208 2.11 47.62 -17.50
CA ASP A 208 3.44 48.22 -17.48
C ASP A 208 4.12 48.12 -18.87
N TYR A 209 3.96 46.99 -19.57
CA TYR A 209 4.47 46.82 -20.93
C TYR A 209 3.79 47.77 -21.92
N THR A 210 2.45 47.89 -21.87
CA THR A 210 1.72 48.80 -22.76
C THR A 210 2.00 50.28 -22.47
N GLU A 211 2.29 50.64 -21.22
CA GLU A 211 2.71 51.99 -20.84
C GLU A 211 4.13 52.30 -21.35
N THR A 212 5.03 51.31 -21.29
CA THR A 212 6.44 51.48 -21.67
C THR A 212 6.65 51.48 -23.18
N PHE A 213 5.98 50.61 -23.93
CA PHE A 213 6.19 50.44 -25.38
C PHE A 213 5.01 50.88 -26.25
N GLY A 214 3.88 51.26 -25.65
CA GLY A 214 2.64 51.58 -26.36
C GLY A 214 1.78 50.34 -26.66
N ALA A 215 0.46 50.54 -26.79
CA ALA A 215 -0.48 49.45 -27.08
C ALA A 215 -0.23 48.76 -28.44
N GLU A 216 0.35 49.49 -29.40
CA GLU A 216 0.69 48.98 -30.74
C GLU A 216 1.84 47.97 -30.72
N ALA A 217 2.66 47.95 -29.65
CA ALA A 217 3.76 47.01 -29.49
C ALA A 217 3.32 45.60 -29.05
N VAL A 218 2.03 45.39 -28.83
CA VAL A 218 1.45 44.07 -28.53
C VAL A 218 1.11 43.37 -29.84
N ASP A 219 1.98 42.48 -30.28
CA ASP A 219 1.72 41.65 -31.45
C ASP A 219 0.71 40.52 -31.14
N SER A 220 0.12 39.95 -32.19
CA SER A 220 -0.88 38.87 -32.07
C SER A 220 -0.35 37.60 -31.40
N SER A 221 0.96 37.35 -31.47
CA SER A 221 1.61 36.19 -30.85
C SER A 221 1.72 36.37 -29.34
N LEU A 222 2.17 37.55 -28.90
CA LEU A 222 2.24 37.94 -27.50
C LEU A 222 0.85 37.91 -26.84
N ASP A 223 -0.16 38.51 -27.48
CA ASP A 223 -1.53 38.50 -26.96
C ASP A 223 -2.08 37.08 -26.80
N TYR A 224 -1.83 36.19 -27.77
CA TYR A 224 -2.21 34.78 -27.68
C TYR A 224 -1.50 34.06 -26.53
N ASN A 225 -0.19 34.22 -26.41
CA ASN A 225 0.61 33.56 -25.36
C ASN A 225 0.24 34.06 -23.97
N TYR A 226 0.06 35.37 -23.80
CA TYR A 226 -0.39 36.00 -22.56
C TYR A 226 -1.77 35.48 -22.12
N LYS A 227 -2.75 35.43 -23.04
CA LYS A 227 -4.09 34.87 -22.75
C LYS A 227 -4.04 33.38 -22.39
N SER A 228 -3.16 32.63 -23.05
CA SER A 228 -2.93 31.21 -22.74
C SER A 228 -2.35 31.05 -21.33
N ALA A 229 -1.34 31.84 -20.99
CA ALA A 229 -0.72 31.85 -19.66
C ALA A 229 -1.71 32.25 -18.56
N LEU A 230 -2.56 33.27 -18.78
CA LEU A 230 -3.65 33.64 -17.85
C LEU A 230 -4.62 32.48 -17.59
N LYS A 231 -4.99 31.73 -18.63
CA LYS A 231 -5.89 30.58 -18.49
C LYS A 231 -5.26 29.45 -17.67
N VAL A 232 -3.94 29.24 -17.81
CA VAL A 232 -3.21 28.29 -16.98
C VAL A 232 -3.15 28.80 -15.54
N LEU A 233 -2.74 30.06 -15.33
CA LEU A 233 -2.65 30.68 -14.01
C LEU A 233 -3.97 30.59 -13.24
N ALA A 234 -5.12 30.78 -13.90
CA ALA A 234 -6.44 30.63 -13.26
C ALA A 234 -6.67 29.23 -12.66
N GLN A 235 -6.08 28.18 -13.23
CA GLN A 235 -6.14 26.81 -12.70
C GLN A 235 -5.13 26.59 -11.55
N LEU A 236 -4.01 27.32 -11.55
CA LEU A 236 -2.94 27.18 -10.56
C LEU A 236 -3.20 28.01 -9.28
N LYS A 237 -3.82 29.20 -9.42
CA LYS A 237 -4.14 30.12 -8.32
C LYS A 237 -4.74 29.44 -7.07
N PRO A 238 -5.72 28.52 -7.17
CA PRO A 238 -6.30 27.85 -6.00
C PRO A 238 -5.29 27.03 -5.19
N PHE A 239 -4.28 26.44 -5.85
CA PHE A 239 -3.24 25.65 -5.18
C PHE A 239 -2.24 26.57 -4.47
N GLU A 240 -1.85 27.68 -5.09
CA GLU A 240 -0.96 28.67 -4.47
C GLU A 240 -1.59 29.30 -3.22
N SER A 241 -2.89 29.61 -3.24
CA SER A 241 -3.62 30.06 -2.04
C SER A 241 -3.62 29.00 -0.94
N GLN A 242 -3.87 27.73 -1.29
CA GLN A 242 -3.84 26.62 -0.32
C GLN A 242 -2.45 26.39 0.27
N LEU A 243 -1.38 26.56 -0.52
CA LEU A 243 -0.01 26.45 -0.02
C LEU A 243 0.27 27.53 1.03
N LYS A 244 -0.17 28.77 0.77
CA LYS A 244 -0.03 29.90 1.71
C LYS A 244 -0.83 29.69 2.99
N GLU A 245 -2.04 29.13 2.89
CA GLU A 245 -2.93 28.88 4.05
C GLU A 245 -2.51 27.66 4.89
N ALA A 246 -1.98 26.60 4.26
CA ALA A 246 -1.67 25.34 4.93
C ALA A 246 -0.42 25.40 5.83
N GLY A 247 0.42 26.43 5.69
CA GLY A 247 1.64 26.61 6.48
C GLY A 247 2.56 25.40 6.36
N LYS A 248 2.80 24.68 7.47
CA LYS A 248 3.71 23.51 7.51
C LYS A 248 3.10 22.19 7.00
N LYS A 249 1.81 22.15 6.63
CA LYS A 249 1.12 20.92 6.19
C LYS A 249 0.80 20.94 4.69
N THR A 250 1.80 21.26 3.87
CA THR A 250 1.63 21.48 2.42
C THR A 250 1.78 20.22 1.55
N ALA A 251 2.25 19.08 2.09
CA ALA A 251 2.52 17.86 1.32
C ALA A 251 1.31 17.36 0.49
N ASP A 252 0.12 17.31 1.09
CA ASP A 252 -1.11 16.90 0.39
C ASP A 252 -1.50 17.87 -0.73
N VAL A 253 -1.18 19.17 -0.58
CA VAL A 253 -1.44 20.21 -1.58
C VAL A 253 -0.47 20.05 -2.75
N TYR A 254 0.83 19.89 -2.47
CA TYR A 254 1.85 19.62 -3.48
C TYR A 254 1.54 18.36 -4.29
N SER A 255 1.12 17.26 -3.65
CA SER A 255 0.77 16.04 -4.39
C SER A 255 -0.33 16.28 -5.42
N LYS A 256 -1.41 16.98 -5.05
CA LYS A 256 -2.51 17.29 -5.98
C LYS A 256 -2.09 18.29 -7.06
N TYR A 257 -1.20 19.21 -6.71
CA TYR A 257 -0.67 20.19 -7.64
C TYR A 257 0.22 19.49 -8.69
N LEU A 258 1.11 18.60 -8.27
CA LEU A 258 1.92 17.76 -9.17
C LEU A 258 1.04 16.93 -10.11
N ASP A 259 -0.04 16.32 -9.60
CA ASP A 259 -0.99 15.57 -10.43
C ASP A 259 -1.61 16.46 -11.53
N LEU A 260 -1.97 17.71 -11.22
CA LEU A 260 -2.48 18.66 -12.22
C LEU A 260 -1.40 19.01 -13.25
N GLU A 261 -0.19 19.37 -12.82
CA GLU A 261 0.89 19.76 -13.74
C GLU A 261 1.31 18.62 -14.68
N GLU A 262 1.30 17.37 -14.21
CA GLU A 262 1.49 16.18 -15.04
C GLU A 262 0.43 16.07 -16.15
N THR A 263 -0.82 16.48 -15.89
CA THR A 263 -1.85 16.53 -16.95
C THR A 263 -1.62 17.66 -17.96
N LEU A 264 -1.04 18.77 -17.52
CA LEU A 264 -0.72 19.93 -18.36
C LEU A 264 0.51 19.69 -19.27
N LYS A 265 1.34 18.68 -18.96
CA LYS A 265 2.50 18.23 -19.75
C LYS A 265 3.50 19.34 -20.08
N ASN A 266 3.79 20.21 -19.12
CA ASN A 266 4.87 21.17 -19.25
C ASN A 266 6.06 20.72 -18.37
N PRO A 267 7.14 20.16 -18.96
CA PRO A 267 8.22 19.57 -18.19
C PRO A 267 9.00 20.59 -17.35
N ALA A 268 9.23 21.80 -17.86
CA ALA A 268 9.97 22.82 -17.12
C ALA A 268 9.19 23.32 -15.89
N ARG A 269 7.87 23.52 -16.02
CA ARG A 269 7.03 23.95 -14.90
C ARG A 269 6.84 22.84 -13.87
N LEU A 270 6.69 21.59 -14.34
CA LEU A 270 6.60 20.43 -13.47
C LEU A 270 7.92 20.21 -12.70
N GLN A 271 9.07 20.34 -13.36
CA GLN A 271 10.37 20.31 -12.69
C GLN A 271 10.49 21.41 -11.63
N CYS A 272 10.14 22.65 -11.97
CA CYS A 272 10.11 23.75 -11.00
C CYS A 272 9.19 23.45 -9.81
N LEU A 273 8.02 22.85 -10.04
CA LEU A 273 7.12 22.45 -8.96
C LEU A 273 7.70 21.32 -8.09
N PHE A 274 8.37 20.33 -8.68
CA PHE A 274 9.10 19.31 -7.92
C PHE A 274 10.19 19.94 -7.06
N GLU A 275 10.99 20.85 -7.62
CA GLU A 275 12.04 21.57 -6.90
C GLU A 275 11.50 22.40 -5.72
N ARG A 276 10.34 23.04 -5.89
CA ARG A 276 9.63 23.71 -4.81
C ARG A 276 9.18 22.73 -3.72
N ALA A 277 8.59 21.60 -4.12
CA ALA A 277 8.08 20.60 -3.20
C ALA A 277 9.19 19.95 -2.37
N VAL A 278 10.35 19.64 -2.98
CA VAL A 278 11.49 19.05 -2.26
C VAL A 278 12.23 20.08 -1.40
N ALA A 279 12.18 21.38 -1.71
CA ALA A 279 12.70 22.40 -0.81
C ALA A 279 11.91 22.45 0.51
N ASP A 280 10.59 22.31 0.45
CA ASP A 280 9.71 22.30 1.63
C ASP A 280 9.68 20.95 2.37
N HIS A 281 9.71 19.84 1.63
CA HIS A 281 9.54 18.46 2.13
C HIS A 281 10.74 17.58 1.78
N CYS A 282 11.95 18.08 2.02
CA CYS A 282 13.20 17.39 1.64
C CYS A 282 13.40 16.02 2.30
N LEU A 283 12.72 15.74 3.42
CA LEU A 283 12.82 14.46 4.14
C LEU A 283 11.78 13.42 3.70
N ASP A 284 10.96 13.72 2.68
CA ASP A 284 10.01 12.77 2.11
C ASP A 284 10.65 11.95 0.98
N GLY A 285 11.10 10.74 1.32
CA GLY A 285 11.68 9.81 0.35
C GLY A 285 10.73 9.41 -0.80
N ALA A 286 9.40 9.43 -0.58
CA ALA A 286 8.44 9.11 -1.62
C ALA A 286 8.32 10.24 -2.66
N LEU A 287 8.41 11.49 -2.23
CA LEU A 287 8.45 12.66 -3.11
C LEU A 287 9.69 12.63 -4.00
N TRP A 288 10.87 12.38 -3.43
CA TRP A 288 12.11 12.21 -4.21
C TRP A 288 12.01 11.08 -5.22
N LEU A 289 11.47 9.92 -4.82
CA LEU A 289 11.27 8.78 -5.71
C LEU A 289 10.34 9.13 -6.88
N ARG A 290 9.26 9.88 -6.64
CA ARG A 290 8.38 10.36 -7.72
C ARG A 290 9.13 11.28 -8.68
N TYR A 291 9.93 12.21 -8.14
CA TYR A 291 10.68 13.17 -8.93
C TYR A 291 11.73 12.50 -9.83
N VAL A 292 12.60 11.66 -9.26
CA VAL A 292 13.67 10.99 -10.02
C VAL A 292 13.13 9.99 -11.05
N ARG A 293 12.03 9.29 -10.74
CA ARG A 293 11.37 8.41 -11.72
C ARG A 293 10.76 9.19 -12.87
N TRP A 294 10.21 10.38 -12.61
CA TRP A 294 9.73 11.26 -13.66
C TRP A 294 10.88 11.73 -14.56
N LEU A 295 12.02 12.14 -13.97
CA LEU A 295 13.21 12.54 -14.72
C LEU A 295 13.74 11.43 -15.64
N ASP A 296 13.91 10.22 -15.11
CA ASP A 296 14.42 9.08 -15.86
C ASP A 296 13.48 8.62 -16.99
N ASN A 297 12.16 8.78 -16.82
CA ASN A 297 11.16 8.33 -17.80
C ASN A 297 10.83 9.37 -18.86
N GLU A 298 10.73 10.65 -18.48
CA GLU A 298 10.24 11.72 -19.35
C GLU A 298 11.38 12.62 -19.86
N LEU A 299 12.26 13.13 -18.99
CA LEU A 299 13.28 14.11 -19.37
C LEU A 299 14.52 13.44 -19.97
N LYS A 300 14.99 12.34 -19.37
CA LYS A 300 16.15 11.54 -19.80
C LYS A 300 17.45 12.34 -19.95
N ASP A 301 17.59 13.41 -19.19
CA ASP A 301 18.83 14.20 -19.12
C ASP A 301 19.73 13.65 -17.99
N SER A 302 20.93 13.18 -18.36
CA SER A 302 21.90 12.59 -17.42
C SER A 302 22.34 13.57 -16.33
N ASN A 303 22.67 14.81 -16.70
CA ASN A 303 23.21 15.79 -15.76
C ASN A 303 22.17 16.19 -14.73
N VAL A 304 20.93 16.43 -15.18
CA VAL A 304 19.82 16.79 -14.29
C VAL A 304 19.45 15.61 -13.39
N SER A 305 19.30 14.41 -13.97
CA SER A 305 18.86 13.23 -13.21
C SER A 305 19.87 12.84 -12.13
N LEU A 306 21.16 12.76 -12.48
CA LEU A 306 22.21 12.37 -11.54
C LEU A 306 22.37 13.41 -10.41
N SER A 307 22.30 14.71 -10.74
CA SER A 307 22.33 15.79 -9.74
C SER A 307 21.16 15.67 -8.74
N VAL A 308 19.96 15.38 -9.23
CA VAL A 308 18.78 15.19 -8.35
C VAL A 308 18.90 13.92 -7.52
N TYR A 309 19.46 12.83 -8.06
CA TYR A 309 19.73 11.62 -7.28
C TYR A 309 20.75 11.88 -6.15
N GLU A 310 21.84 12.59 -6.43
CA GLU A 310 22.83 12.97 -5.42
C GLU A 310 22.20 13.77 -4.28
N ARG A 311 21.32 14.72 -4.61
CA ARG A 311 20.56 15.50 -3.62
C ARG A 311 19.57 14.63 -2.85
N ALA A 312 18.88 13.72 -3.52
CA ALA A 312 17.89 12.84 -2.92
C ALA A 312 18.52 11.91 -1.86
N VAL A 313 19.67 11.30 -2.17
CA VAL A 313 20.35 10.39 -1.24
C VAL A 313 21.06 11.11 -0.08
N ARG A 314 21.50 12.37 -0.28
CA ARG A 314 21.99 13.23 0.82
C ARG A 314 20.87 13.64 1.78
N ASN A 315 19.65 13.80 1.27
CA ASN A 315 18.47 14.14 2.07
C ASN A 315 17.84 12.96 2.81
N CYS A 316 17.66 11.85 2.09
CA CYS A 316 16.98 10.65 2.56
C CYS A 316 17.89 9.41 2.50
N PRO A 317 19.07 9.41 3.16
CA PRO A 317 20.05 8.32 3.04
C PRO A 317 19.50 6.97 3.53
N TRP A 318 18.52 6.97 4.44
CA TRP A 318 17.86 5.76 4.96
C TRP A 318 16.90 5.09 3.96
N THR A 319 16.59 5.73 2.83
CA THR A 319 15.68 5.17 1.82
C THR A 319 16.47 4.36 0.81
N THR A 320 16.64 3.06 1.05
CA THR A 320 17.46 2.17 0.21
C THR A 320 17.05 2.17 -1.26
N VAL A 321 15.75 2.32 -1.55
CA VAL A 321 15.22 2.37 -2.93
C VAL A 321 15.79 3.56 -3.72
N LEU A 322 16.08 4.70 -3.08
CA LEU A 322 16.70 5.85 -3.76
C LEU A 322 18.12 5.50 -4.24
N TRP A 323 18.90 4.82 -3.40
CA TRP A 323 20.24 4.34 -3.77
C TRP A 323 20.20 3.30 -4.89
N GLN A 324 19.23 2.40 -4.83
CA GLN A 324 19.00 1.40 -5.88
C GLN A 324 18.71 2.08 -7.23
N GLU A 325 17.77 3.02 -7.26
CA GLU A 325 17.42 3.75 -8.49
C GLU A 325 18.57 4.64 -8.96
N TYR A 326 19.33 5.26 -8.05
CA TYR A 326 20.51 6.05 -8.40
C TYR A 326 21.58 5.18 -9.08
N ALA A 327 21.94 4.04 -8.49
CA ALA A 327 22.91 3.14 -9.09
C ALA A 327 22.43 2.58 -10.44
N MET A 328 21.13 2.27 -10.59
CA MET A 328 20.55 1.88 -11.88
C MET A 328 20.59 3.01 -12.90
N SER A 329 20.31 4.25 -12.50
CA SER A 329 20.36 5.41 -13.38
C SER A 329 21.80 5.67 -13.87
N CYS A 330 22.79 5.55 -12.98
CA CYS A 330 24.21 5.58 -13.37
C CYS A 330 24.56 4.52 -14.42
N GLU A 331 24.01 3.30 -14.32
CA GLU A 331 24.18 2.24 -15.33
C GLU A 331 23.50 2.61 -16.66
N ARG A 332 22.26 3.11 -16.61
CA ARG A 332 21.48 3.52 -17.81
C ARG A 332 22.19 4.63 -18.59
N PHE A 333 22.82 5.57 -17.90
CA PHE A 333 23.59 6.65 -18.51
C PHE A 333 25.04 6.28 -18.86
N GLY A 334 25.46 5.04 -18.60
CA GLY A 334 26.76 4.52 -19.01
C GLY A 334 27.96 5.07 -18.23
N LEU A 335 27.77 5.41 -16.96
CA LEU A 335 28.88 5.87 -16.10
C LEU A 335 29.93 4.76 -15.90
N LEU A 336 31.15 5.18 -15.54
CA LEU A 336 32.24 4.25 -15.23
C LEU A 336 31.90 3.45 -13.97
N TRP A 337 32.33 2.19 -13.94
CA TRP A 337 32.08 1.30 -12.81
C TRP A 337 32.60 1.84 -11.48
N GLU A 338 33.74 2.52 -11.47
CA GLU A 338 34.31 3.13 -10.27
C GLU A 338 33.34 4.14 -9.63
N GLN A 339 32.56 4.85 -10.45
CA GLN A 339 31.55 5.79 -9.97
C GLN A 339 30.34 5.05 -9.40
N ILE A 340 29.88 4.00 -10.08
CA ILE A 340 28.77 3.14 -9.60
C ILE A 340 29.16 2.46 -8.28
N GLU A 341 30.37 1.91 -8.20
CA GLU A 341 30.91 1.26 -7.01
C GLU A 341 31.01 2.25 -5.84
N LYS A 342 31.42 3.49 -6.08
CA LYS A 342 31.40 4.55 -5.06
C LYS A 342 29.98 4.79 -4.54
N VAL A 343 28.99 4.91 -5.42
CA VAL A 343 27.58 5.07 -5.03
C VAL A 343 27.10 3.88 -4.19
N MET A 344 27.43 2.65 -4.61
CA MET A 344 27.05 1.43 -3.88
C MET A 344 27.71 1.35 -2.50
N LYS A 345 28.99 1.70 -2.36
CA LYS A 345 29.67 1.75 -1.06
C LYS A 345 29.03 2.77 -0.12
N CYS A 346 28.74 3.98 -0.62
CA CYS A 346 27.99 4.98 0.16
C CYS A 346 26.62 4.45 0.61
N ALA A 347 25.90 3.74 -0.27
CA ALA A 347 24.61 3.14 0.06
C ALA A 347 24.70 2.06 1.16
N LEU A 348 25.80 1.30 1.20
CA LEU A 348 26.05 0.29 2.24
C LEU A 348 26.33 0.93 3.61
N GLU A 349 26.97 2.09 3.63
CA GLU A 349 27.29 2.87 4.83
C GLU A 349 26.08 3.66 5.36
N ALA A 350 25.12 4.04 4.50
CA ALA A 350 23.95 4.83 4.84
C ALA A 350 22.98 4.19 5.86
N GLY A 351 23.09 2.86 6.07
CA GLY A 351 22.26 2.10 7.00
C GLY A 351 20.97 1.54 6.39
N PHE A 352 20.41 0.49 7.01
CA PHE A 352 19.24 -0.24 6.52
C PHE A 352 18.16 -0.34 7.58
N SER A 353 16.89 -0.26 7.19
CA SER A 353 15.77 -0.43 8.11
C SER A 353 15.39 -1.91 8.30
N SER A 354 15.66 -2.74 7.29
CA SER A 354 15.34 -4.16 7.29
C SER A 354 16.42 -5.02 6.60
N VAL A 355 16.36 -6.33 6.87
CA VAL A 355 17.22 -7.33 6.21
C VAL A 355 16.92 -7.43 4.71
N SER A 356 15.64 -7.29 4.32
CA SER A 356 15.22 -7.36 2.91
C SER A 356 15.87 -6.25 2.09
N GLU A 357 15.84 -5.02 2.61
CA GLU A 357 16.46 -3.86 1.95
C GLU A 357 17.97 -4.04 1.75
N ALA A 358 18.66 -4.52 2.80
CA ALA A 358 20.09 -4.80 2.73
C ALA A 358 20.39 -5.91 1.70
N ALA A 359 19.61 -7.00 1.72
CA ALA A 359 19.77 -8.10 0.79
C ALA A 359 19.51 -7.66 -0.66
N GLU A 360 18.46 -6.88 -0.92
CA GLU A 360 18.13 -6.35 -2.25
C GLU A 360 19.24 -5.45 -2.80
N LEU A 361 19.82 -4.57 -1.98
CA LEU A 361 20.92 -3.71 -2.41
C LEU A 361 22.18 -4.51 -2.78
N TRP A 362 22.54 -5.52 -1.97
CA TRP A 362 23.66 -6.42 -2.28
C TRP A 362 23.40 -7.26 -3.54
N LEU A 363 22.18 -7.76 -3.73
CA LEU A 363 21.80 -8.49 -4.94
C LEU A 363 21.90 -7.57 -6.17
N GLN A 364 21.41 -6.34 -6.06
CA GLN A 364 21.57 -5.36 -7.12
C GLN A 364 23.03 -5.12 -7.45
N TYR A 365 23.89 -4.95 -6.45
CA TYR A 365 25.32 -4.75 -6.67
C TYR A 365 25.95 -5.91 -7.45
N ALA A 366 25.67 -7.15 -7.04
CA ALA A 366 26.16 -8.36 -7.69
C ALA A 366 25.65 -8.47 -9.14
N TYR A 367 24.35 -8.25 -9.37
CA TYR A 367 23.77 -8.35 -10.71
C TYR A 367 24.16 -7.19 -11.63
N GLN A 368 24.47 -6.01 -11.08
CA GLN A 368 24.98 -4.86 -11.83
C GLN A 368 26.43 -5.10 -12.27
N CYS A 369 27.28 -5.64 -11.37
CA CYS A 369 28.61 -6.14 -11.72
C CYS A 369 28.53 -7.17 -12.85
N ARG A 370 27.58 -8.11 -12.77
CA ARG A 370 27.33 -9.10 -13.83
C ARG A 370 26.89 -8.49 -15.17
N ARG A 371 26.05 -7.44 -15.17
CA ARG A 371 25.52 -6.79 -16.39
C ARG A 371 26.56 -5.94 -17.10
N ARG A 372 27.54 -5.40 -16.37
CA ARG A 372 28.63 -4.55 -16.88
C ARG A 372 29.36 -5.14 -18.09
N GLN A 373 29.41 -6.46 -18.24
CA GLN A 373 30.25 -7.10 -19.27
C GLN A 373 29.46 -8.15 -20.03
N GLY A 374 29.26 -7.90 -21.34
CA GLY A 374 28.62 -8.82 -22.27
C GLY A 374 29.32 -10.18 -22.25
N MET A 375 28.60 -11.20 -21.77
CA MET A 375 28.91 -12.64 -21.82
C MET A 375 30.29 -13.02 -22.41
N SER A 376 31.37 -12.95 -21.63
CA SER A 376 32.47 -13.94 -21.60
C SER A 376 33.63 -13.47 -20.69
N GLY A 377 33.94 -14.25 -19.65
CA GLY A 377 35.15 -14.07 -18.84
C GLY A 377 35.08 -14.79 -17.49
N ASN A 378 36.06 -15.65 -17.19
CA ASN A 378 36.19 -16.31 -15.88
C ASN A 378 36.50 -15.32 -14.74
N GLU A 379 37.12 -14.18 -15.05
CA GLU A 379 37.49 -13.14 -14.08
C GLU A 379 36.26 -12.41 -13.51
N VAL A 380 35.26 -12.13 -14.35
CA VAL A 380 34.01 -11.46 -13.94
C VAL A 380 33.19 -12.34 -12.99
N THR A 381 33.20 -13.65 -13.22
CA THR A 381 32.54 -14.61 -12.32
C THR A 381 33.16 -14.56 -10.91
N ALA A 382 34.48 -14.44 -10.81
CA ALA A 382 35.17 -14.35 -9.53
C ALA A 382 34.84 -13.06 -8.77
N GLU A 383 34.72 -11.93 -9.47
CA GLU A 383 34.35 -10.65 -8.86
C GLU A 383 32.89 -10.67 -8.35
N VAL A 384 31.95 -11.19 -9.15
CA VAL A 384 30.55 -11.34 -8.73
C VAL A 384 30.43 -12.32 -7.54
N GLN A 385 31.15 -13.43 -7.57
CA GLN A 385 31.26 -14.38 -6.44
C GLN A 385 31.76 -13.70 -5.17
N LYS A 386 32.81 -12.87 -5.29
CA LYS A 386 33.33 -12.08 -4.18
C LYS A 386 32.26 -11.17 -3.59
N ILE A 387 31.49 -10.46 -4.41
CA ILE A 387 30.39 -9.59 -3.95
C ILE A 387 29.31 -10.40 -3.22
N PHE A 388 28.92 -11.59 -3.73
CA PHE A 388 27.97 -12.46 -3.05
C PHE A 388 28.48 -12.95 -1.70
N CYS A 389 29.75 -13.34 -1.61
CA CYS A 389 30.39 -13.75 -0.37
C CYS A 389 30.42 -12.61 0.66
N GLU A 390 30.84 -11.41 0.23
CA GLU A 390 30.88 -10.20 1.07
C GLU A 390 29.48 -9.83 1.57
N GLY A 391 28.47 -9.84 0.69
CA GLY A 391 27.09 -9.56 1.07
C GLY A 391 26.53 -10.59 2.05
N ALA A 392 26.78 -11.88 1.85
CA ALA A 392 26.38 -12.92 2.81
C ALA A 392 27.07 -12.76 4.17
N ALA A 393 28.37 -12.42 4.20
CA ALA A 393 29.11 -12.17 5.43
C ALA A 393 28.55 -10.94 6.17
N PHE A 394 28.32 -9.84 5.45
CA PHE A 394 27.74 -8.61 5.99
C PHE A 394 26.34 -8.84 6.59
N LEU A 395 25.46 -9.54 5.87
CA LEU A 395 24.10 -9.83 6.36
C LEU A 395 24.14 -10.69 7.63
N LYS A 396 25.02 -11.70 7.68
CA LYS A 396 25.21 -12.55 8.86
C LYS A 396 25.75 -11.76 10.05
N GLU A 397 26.76 -10.91 9.84
CA GLU A 397 27.35 -10.09 10.89
C GLU A 397 26.36 -9.09 11.46
N LYS A 398 25.67 -8.34 10.58
CA LYS A 398 24.78 -7.25 10.97
C LYS A 398 23.48 -7.72 11.61
N PHE A 399 22.92 -8.84 11.14
CA PHE A 399 21.58 -9.28 11.56
C PHE A 399 21.55 -10.58 12.37
N GLY A 400 22.60 -11.42 12.30
CA GLY A 400 22.78 -12.61 13.14
C GLY A 400 21.67 -13.69 13.06
N GLY A 401 21.97 -14.88 13.61
CA GLY A 401 20.99 -15.96 13.82
C GLY A 401 20.32 -16.50 12.55
N ASP A 402 19.11 -17.05 12.66
CA ASP A 402 18.31 -17.57 11.52
C ASP A 402 17.64 -16.46 10.69
N CYS A 403 17.86 -15.18 11.00
CA CYS A 403 17.11 -14.07 10.41
C CYS A 403 17.87 -13.20 9.39
N TRP A 404 19.12 -13.53 9.07
CA TRP A 404 19.92 -12.80 8.07
C TRP A 404 19.47 -13.03 6.61
N ASP A 405 18.72 -14.11 6.35
CA ASP A 405 18.21 -14.44 5.02
C ASP A 405 16.78 -14.99 5.10
N PRO A 406 15.78 -14.11 5.30
CA PRO A 406 14.38 -14.51 5.33
C PRO A 406 13.99 -15.23 4.04
N GLU A 407 13.31 -16.38 4.17
CA GLU A 407 12.87 -17.21 3.04
C GLU A 407 14.01 -17.72 2.13
N PHE A 408 15.26 -17.56 2.58
CA PHE A 408 16.46 -17.93 1.86
C PHE A 408 16.61 -17.18 0.53
N TYR A 409 16.02 -15.99 0.43
CA TYR A 409 15.93 -15.22 -0.80
C TYR A 409 17.31 -14.89 -1.37
N TYR A 410 18.25 -14.44 -0.51
CA TYR A 410 19.60 -14.08 -0.92
C TYR A 410 20.36 -15.32 -1.42
N ARG A 411 20.35 -16.41 -0.64
CA ARG A 411 21.00 -17.67 -1.02
C ARG A 411 20.41 -18.29 -2.29
N LYS A 412 19.09 -18.21 -2.50
CA LYS A 412 18.45 -18.69 -3.75
C LYS A 412 18.93 -17.89 -4.96
N CYS A 413 19.00 -16.57 -4.86
CA CYS A 413 19.52 -15.72 -5.94
C CYS A 413 20.99 -16.02 -6.24
N TRP A 414 21.81 -16.20 -5.20
CA TRP A 414 23.20 -16.62 -5.35
C TRP A 414 23.32 -18.00 -6.01
N ALA A 415 22.55 -19.00 -5.55
CA ALA A 415 22.55 -20.33 -6.15
C ALA A 415 22.16 -20.30 -7.63
N ARG A 416 21.15 -19.51 -8.02
CA ARG A 416 20.76 -19.35 -9.43
C ARG A 416 21.88 -18.77 -10.29
N PHE A 417 22.70 -17.87 -9.73
CA PHE A 417 23.90 -17.37 -10.41
C PHE A 417 24.94 -18.50 -10.57
N GLU A 418 25.25 -19.21 -9.49
CA GLU A 418 26.26 -20.28 -9.51
C GLU A 418 25.87 -21.48 -10.36
N ALA A 419 24.59 -21.73 -10.60
CA ALA A 419 24.13 -22.88 -11.38
C ALA A 419 24.81 -22.99 -12.76
N ARG A 420 25.20 -21.87 -13.38
CA ARG A 420 25.91 -21.81 -14.67
C ARG A 420 27.44 -21.80 -14.57
N HIS A 421 27.99 -21.59 -13.38
CA HIS A 421 29.38 -21.22 -13.17
C HIS A 421 30.12 -22.18 -12.23
N ASN A 422 29.50 -22.55 -11.11
CA ASN A 422 30.04 -23.47 -10.11
C ASN A 422 28.92 -24.37 -9.56
N ILE A 423 28.80 -25.57 -10.16
CA ILE A 423 27.76 -26.54 -9.78
C ILE A 423 27.96 -27.11 -8.36
N GLU A 424 29.20 -27.13 -7.85
CA GLU A 424 29.49 -27.63 -6.51
C GLU A 424 29.00 -26.66 -5.45
N LEU A 425 29.33 -25.36 -5.60
CA LEU A 425 28.85 -24.30 -4.72
C LEU A 425 27.32 -24.15 -4.81
N PHE A 426 26.74 -24.27 -6.01
CA PHE A 426 25.28 -24.32 -6.20
C PHE A 426 24.63 -25.41 -5.33
N ARG A 427 25.16 -26.63 -5.33
CA ARG A 427 24.63 -27.73 -4.52
C ARG A 427 24.84 -27.49 -3.03
N GLU A 428 26.00 -26.95 -2.63
CA GLU A 428 26.28 -26.59 -1.24
C GLU A 428 25.28 -25.56 -0.69
N LEU A 429 24.99 -24.51 -1.47
CA LEU A 429 24.00 -23.49 -1.11
C LEU A 429 22.61 -24.10 -0.93
N TRP A 430 22.16 -24.96 -1.85
CA TRP A 430 20.87 -25.64 -1.73
C TRP A 430 20.80 -26.63 -0.57
N ASP A 431 21.88 -27.38 -0.31
CA ASP A 431 21.97 -28.26 0.87
C ASP A 431 21.90 -27.46 2.17
N SER A 432 22.52 -26.26 2.23
CA SER A 432 22.39 -25.35 3.37
C SER A 432 20.94 -24.88 3.55
N ILE A 433 20.25 -24.48 2.48
CA ILE A 433 18.84 -24.05 2.52
C ILE A 433 17.95 -25.18 3.06
N LEU A 434 18.16 -26.42 2.61
CA LEU A 434 17.34 -27.56 3.02
C LEU A 434 17.57 -27.95 4.50
N LYS A 435 18.81 -27.85 5.00
CA LYS A 435 19.17 -28.18 6.40
C LYS A 435 18.49 -27.26 7.43
N GLU A 436 18.25 -25.99 7.10
CA GLU A 436 17.64 -25.00 8.00
C GLU A 436 16.08 -25.10 8.07
N GLY A 437 15.50 -26.26 7.75
CA GLY A 437 14.09 -26.57 8.05
C GLY A 437 13.09 -26.33 6.89
N ASN A 438 13.59 -26.08 5.68
CA ASN A 438 12.80 -25.94 4.46
C ASN A 438 12.57 -27.24 3.68
N CYS A 439 13.22 -28.33 4.08
CA CYS A 439 13.06 -29.65 3.46
C CYS A 439 11.61 -30.19 3.47
N ARG A 440 10.71 -29.56 4.23
CA ARG A 440 9.30 -29.94 4.33
C ARG A 440 8.40 -29.36 3.24
N PHE A 441 8.87 -28.34 2.51
CA PHE A 441 8.08 -27.59 1.55
C PHE A 441 8.34 -28.05 0.11
N ALA A 442 7.27 -28.42 -0.61
CA ALA A 442 7.36 -28.96 -1.96
C ALA A 442 7.95 -27.96 -2.96
N ASN A 443 7.60 -26.68 -2.86
CA ASN A 443 8.06 -25.63 -3.77
C ASN A 443 9.59 -25.45 -3.75
N VAL A 444 10.22 -25.54 -2.57
CA VAL A 444 11.69 -25.42 -2.42
C VAL A 444 12.40 -26.57 -3.14
N TRP A 445 11.91 -27.79 -2.99
CA TRP A 445 12.47 -28.95 -3.70
C TRP A 445 12.28 -28.86 -5.20
N LEU A 446 11.08 -28.49 -5.65
CA LEU A 446 10.79 -28.35 -7.08
C LEU A 446 11.66 -27.29 -7.74
N GLU A 447 11.92 -26.18 -7.05
CA GLU A 447 12.84 -25.14 -7.53
C GLU A 447 14.27 -25.66 -7.66
N TYR A 448 14.79 -26.34 -6.63
CA TYR A 448 16.12 -26.94 -6.67
C TYR A 448 16.25 -27.98 -7.81
N ILE A 449 15.25 -28.86 -7.93
CA ILE A 449 15.22 -29.89 -8.96
C ILE A 449 15.14 -29.27 -10.35
N ALA A 450 14.33 -28.23 -10.56
CA ALA A 450 14.24 -27.54 -11.84
C ALA A 450 15.59 -26.95 -12.28
N LEU A 451 16.33 -26.32 -11.35
CA LEU A 451 17.66 -25.79 -11.62
C LEU A 451 18.70 -26.90 -11.86
N GLU A 452 18.66 -28.00 -11.10
CA GLU A 452 19.55 -29.15 -11.31
C GLU A 452 19.23 -29.89 -12.63
N ARG A 453 17.96 -29.93 -13.07
CA ARG A 453 17.59 -30.43 -14.41
C ARG A 453 18.15 -29.55 -15.52
N GLN A 454 18.13 -28.22 -15.33
CA GLN A 454 18.56 -27.28 -16.35
C GLN A 454 20.09 -27.22 -16.49
N PHE A 455 20.85 -27.28 -15.40
CA PHE A 455 22.31 -27.06 -15.40
C PHE A 455 23.14 -28.24 -14.89
N GLY A 456 22.52 -29.16 -14.17
CA GLY A 456 23.17 -30.33 -13.58
C GLY A 456 23.07 -31.57 -14.46
N ASN A 457 22.71 -32.69 -13.84
CA ASN A 457 22.51 -33.95 -14.56
C ASN A 457 21.23 -34.66 -14.13
N THR A 458 20.66 -35.45 -15.05
CA THR A 458 19.41 -36.21 -14.86
C THR A 458 19.48 -37.15 -13.66
N GLN A 459 20.63 -37.76 -13.38
CA GLN A 459 20.78 -38.69 -12.26
C GLN A 459 20.73 -38.00 -10.89
N SER A 460 21.29 -36.79 -10.79
CA SER A 460 21.20 -35.94 -9.61
C SER A 460 19.76 -35.48 -9.41
N ALA A 461 19.08 -35.02 -10.46
CA ALA A 461 17.66 -34.63 -10.39
C ALA A 461 16.77 -35.79 -9.90
N ARG A 462 16.98 -37.02 -10.41
CA ARG A 462 16.30 -38.23 -9.95
C ARG A 462 16.51 -38.49 -8.45
N ARG A 463 17.77 -38.40 -7.98
CA ARG A 463 18.09 -38.55 -6.54
C ARG A 463 17.40 -37.49 -5.69
N LEU A 464 17.29 -36.26 -6.18
CA LEU A 464 16.59 -35.19 -5.48
C LEU A 464 15.09 -35.44 -5.38
N TYR A 465 14.41 -35.91 -6.43
CA TYR A 465 13.01 -36.34 -6.35
C TYR A 465 12.80 -37.44 -5.30
N GLN A 466 13.69 -38.44 -5.27
CA GLN A 466 13.63 -39.52 -4.28
C GLN A 466 13.84 -39.03 -2.84
N LYS A 467 14.73 -38.05 -2.62
CA LYS A 467 14.95 -37.41 -1.31
C LYS A 467 13.76 -36.55 -0.90
N ALA A 468 13.22 -35.75 -1.84
CA ALA A 468 12.08 -34.88 -1.63
C ALA A 468 10.83 -35.67 -1.23
N ALA A 469 10.59 -36.82 -1.87
CA ALA A 469 9.45 -37.70 -1.60
C ALA A 469 9.37 -38.18 -0.14
N ASN A 470 10.49 -38.26 0.57
CA ASN A 470 10.52 -38.65 1.99
C ASN A 470 10.49 -37.44 2.95
N SER A 471 10.70 -36.23 2.46
CA SER A 471 10.92 -35.02 3.27
C SER A 471 9.73 -34.04 3.23
N VAL A 472 9.03 -33.99 2.09
CA VAL A 472 7.91 -33.06 1.84
C VAL A 472 6.65 -33.45 2.61
N SER A 473 5.97 -32.45 3.20
CA SER A 473 4.79 -32.68 4.04
C SER A 473 3.61 -31.75 3.76
N ASP A 474 3.80 -30.69 2.99
CA ASP A 474 2.78 -29.70 2.64
C ASP A 474 1.95 -30.14 1.42
N PHE A 475 2.55 -30.18 0.24
CA PHE A 475 1.90 -30.49 -1.04
C PHE A 475 2.64 -31.61 -1.78
N PRO A 476 2.67 -32.84 -1.21
CA PRO A 476 3.41 -33.96 -1.79
C PRO A 476 2.85 -34.39 -3.16
N GLU A 477 1.55 -34.17 -3.41
CA GLU A 477 0.88 -34.53 -4.67
C GLU A 477 1.51 -33.83 -5.89
N ALA A 478 1.80 -32.53 -5.78
CA ALA A 478 2.45 -31.76 -6.84
C ALA A 478 3.87 -32.29 -7.13
N LEU A 479 4.64 -32.59 -6.09
CA LEU A 479 5.96 -33.20 -6.23
C LEU A 479 5.89 -34.56 -6.96
N PHE A 480 4.92 -35.40 -6.61
CA PHE A 480 4.76 -36.71 -7.23
C PHE A 480 4.33 -36.65 -8.68
N GLN A 481 3.44 -35.72 -9.03
CA GLN A 481 3.08 -35.48 -10.43
C GLN A 481 4.32 -35.07 -11.25
N CYS A 482 5.11 -34.13 -10.74
CA CYS A 482 6.36 -33.72 -11.38
C CYS A 482 7.38 -34.86 -11.47
N TRP A 483 7.49 -35.71 -10.44
CA TRP A 483 8.41 -36.86 -10.47
C TRP A 483 7.99 -37.91 -11.50
N ILE A 484 6.70 -38.28 -11.54
CA ILE A 484 6.18 -39.22 -12.54
C ILE A 484 6.39 -38.65 -13.96
N GLN A 485 6.14 -37.36 -14.15
CA GLN A 485 6.33 -36.71 -15.44
C GLN A 485 7.81 -36.71 -15.85
N PHE A 486 8.72 -36.41 -14.93
CA PHE A 486 10.17 -36.50 -15.16
C PHE A 486 10.61 -37.91 -15.61
N GLU A 487 10.14 -38.98 -14.95
CA GLU A 487 10.53 -40.34 -15.37
C GLU A 487 9.87 -40.78 -16.68
N ARG A 488 8.76 -40.16 -17.11
CA ARG A 488 8.18 -40.38 -18.45
C ARG A 488 9.05 -39.78 -19.55
N GLU A 489 9.66 -38.63 -19.28
CA GLU A 489 10.46 -37.86 -20.22
C GLU A 489 11.90 -38.38 -20.31
N GLU A 490 12.52 -38.62 -19.14
CA GLU A 490 13.98 -38.84 -19.02
C GLU A 490 14.33 -40.18 -18.34
N GLY A 491 13.34 -40.96 -17.92
CA GLY A 491 13.51 -42.22 -17.18
C GLY A 491 13.37 -43.47 -18.02
N THR A 492 13.82 -44.60 -17.46
CA THR A 492 13.48 -45.92 -18.02
C THR A 492 12.11 -46.38 -17.53
N LEU A 493 11.52 -47.37 -18.20
CA LEU A 493 10.25 -47.97 -17.73
C LEU A 493 10.36 -48.49 -16.28
N GLN A 494 11.53 -49.01 -15.89
CA GLN A 494 11.79 -49.46 -14.52
C GLN A 494 11.77 -48.31 -13.51
N ASP A 495 12.33 -47.15 -13.87
CA ASP A 495 12.32 -45.96 -13.04
C ASP A 495 10.90 -45.37 -12.90
N LEU A 496 10.13 -45.36 -13.99
CA LEU A 496 8.74 -44.93 -14.00
C LEU A 496 7.85 -45.83 -13.12
N ASP A 497 8.02 -47.15 -13.23
CA ASP A 497 7.31 -48.12 -12.39
C ASP A 497 7.70 -47.98 -10.91
N PHE A 498 8.97 -47.72 -10.62
CA PHE A 498 9.43 -47.45 -9.27
C PHE A 498 8.80 -46.18 -8.69
N ALA A 499 8.79 -45.09 -9.45
CA ALA A 499 8.17 -43.82 -9.04
C ALA A 499 6.66 -44.01 -8.79
N ARG A 500 5.93 -44.66 -9.70
CA ARG A 500 4.49 -44.94 -9.55
C ARG A 500 4.19 -45.75 -8.29
N LYS A 501 4.93 -46.83 -8.03
CA LYS A 501 4.78 -47.66 -6.82
C LYS A 501 5.02 -46.86 -5.54
N LYS A 502 6.04 -46.00 -5.53
CA LYS A 502 6.36 -45.10 -4.41
C LYS A 502 5.23 -44.10 -4.15
N VAL A 503 4.68 -43.50 -5.19
CA VAL A 503 3.57 -42.54 -5.11
C VAL A 503 2.30 -43.22 -4.64
N GLU A 504 1.94 -44.37 -5.19
CA GLU A 504 0.77 -45.16 -4.80
C GLU A 504 0.83 -45.53 -3.31
N HIS A 505 1.96 -46.07 -2.84
CA HIS A 505 2.15 -46.41 -1.43
C HIS A 505 2.01 -45.19 -0.50
N TYR A 506 2.44 -44.01 -0.95
CA TYR A 506 2.31 -42.78 -0.17
C TYR A 506 0.85 -42.27 -0.15
N MET A 507 0.16 -42.30 -1.29
CA MET A 507 -1.25 -41.92 -1.40
C MET A 507 -2.15 -42.84 -0.58
N GLU A 508 -1.88 -44.15 -0.56
CA GLU A 508 -2.57 -45.10 0.32
C GLU A 508 -2.40 -44.72 1.80
N ARG A 509 -1.20 -44.36 2.24
CA ARG A 509 -0.94 -43.91 3.61
C ARG A 509 -1.65 -42.61 3.96
N LEU A 510 -1.73 -41.66 3.02
CA LEU A 510 -2.49 -40.42 3.19
C LEU A 510 -3.99 -40.69 3.26
N HIS A 511 -4.55 -41.47 2.34
CA HIS A 511 -5.97 -41.86 2.34
C HIS A 511 -6.33 -42.63 3.62
N GLN A 512 -5.47 -43.51 4.11
CA GLN A 512 -5.67 -44.19 5.40
C GLN A 512 -5.67 -43.21 6.57
N ARG A 513 -4.76 -42.23 6.60
CA ARG A 513 -4.74 -41.18 7.65
C ARG A 513 -6.00 -40.30 7.60
N GLN A 514 -6.41 -39.86 6.41
CA GLN A 514 -7.63 -39.07 6.20
C GLN A 514 -8.90 -39.87 6.53
N ALA A 515 -8.95 -41.15 6.16
CA ALA A 515 -10.04 -42.05 6.51
C ALA A 515 -10.10 -42.31 8.02
N GLN A 516 -8.96 -42.43 8.70
CA GLN A 516 -8.91 -42.56 10.16
C GLN A 516 -9.35 -41.28 10.88
N THR A 517 -8.96 -40.09 10.40
CA THR A 517 -9.44 -38.82 10.96
C THR A 517 -10.95 -38.64 10.72
N ASN A 518 -11.43 -38.96 9.51
CA ASN A 518 -12.85 -38.86 9.16
C ASN A 518 -13.70 -39.92 9.88
N ALA A 519 -13.17 -41.13 10.10
CA ALA A 519 -13.82 -42.19 10.86
C ALA A 519 -13.88 -41.85 12.36
N ARG A 520 -12.85 -41.21 12.92
CA ARG A 520 -12.88 -40.68 14.29
C ARG A 520 -13.93 -39.58 14.43
N ALA A 521 -14.01 -38.64 13.49
CA ALA A 521 -15.02 -37.59 13.45
C ALA A 521 -16.46 -38.12 13.23
N ASN A 522 -16.62 -39.16 12.40
CA ASN A 522 -17.93 -39.78 12.18
C ASN A 522 -18.38 -40.67 13.35
N LYS A 523 -17.44 -41.34 14.05
CA LYS A 523 -17.75 -42.08 15.29
C LYS A 523 -18.18 -41.12 16.41
N SER A 524 -17.57 -39.94 16.55
CA SER A 524 -18.03 -38.94 17.51
C SER A 524 -19.42 -38.39 17.14
N ASN A 525 -19.68 -38.10 15.86
CA ASN A 525 -20.99 -37.61 15.39
C ASN A 525 -22.12 -38.64 15.54
N ARG A 526 -21.87 -39.93 15.27
CA ARG A 526 -22.86 -41.01 15.45
C ARG A 526 -23.17 -41.29 16.93
N ARG A 527 -22.21 -41.06 17.83
CA ARG A 527 -22.42 -41.19 19.28
C ARG A 527 -23.34 -40.08 19.79
N MET A 528 -23.12 -38.83 19.37
CA MET A 528 -24.02 -37.70 19.68
C MET A 528 -25.45 -37.87 19.13
N GLN A 529 -25.63 -38.48 17.94
CA GLN A 529 -26.98 -38.74 17.39
C GLN A 529 -27.76 -39.86 18.11
N ARG A 530 -27.07 -40.86 18.67
CA ARG A 530 -27.73 -41.93 19.44
C ARG A 530 -28.17 -41.46 20.83
N GLU A 531 -27.40 -40.57 21.45
CA GLU A 531 -27.76 -39.96 22.74
C GLU A 531 -28.95 -39.00 22.60
N GLY A 532 -29.05 -38.22 21.51
CA GLY A 532 -30.22 -37.37 21.24
C GLY A 532 -31.52 -38.11 20.88
N ARG A 533 -31.46 -39.36 20.42
CA ARG A 533 -32.67 -40.17 20.11
C ARG A 533 -33.30 -40.85 21.32
N ASN A 534 -32.54 -41.00 22.41
CA ASN A 534 -33.05 -41.57 23.65
C ASN A 534 -33.71 -40.51 24.56
N SER A 535 -33.41 -39.22 24.40
CA SER A 535 -34.08 -38.14 25.13
C SER A 535 -35.50 -37.85 24.61
N ASP A 536 -35.75 -38.03 23.31
CA ASP A 536 -37.05 -37.75 22.68
C ASP A 536 -38.14 -38.80 22.96
N ARG A 537 -37.76 -40.02 23.38
CA ARG A 537 -38.74 -41.07 23.75
C ARG A 537 -39.22 -40.97 25.20
N THR A 538 -38.54 -40.20 26.04
CA THR A 538 -38.92 -39.98 27.46
C THR A 538 -39.76 -38.73 27.70
N ALA A 539 -40.07 -37.94 26.65
CA ALA A 539 -40.77 -36.66 26.78
C ALA A 539 -42.22 -36.63 26.24
N THR A 540 -42.83 -37.78 25.93
CA THR A 540 -44.20 -37.85 25.36
C THR A 540 -45.22 -38.63 26.18
N ILE A 541 -44.91 -39.00 27.43
CA ILE A 541 -45.88 -39.61 28.34
C ILE A 541 -45.63 -39.04 29.74
N ASP A 542 -46.13 -37.83 30.02
CA ASP A 542 -46.49 -37.37 31.38
C ASP A 542 -47.18 -36.00 31.31
N ALA A 543 -48.36 -36.00 30.69
CA ALA A 543 -49.38 -34.99 30.92
C ALA A 543 -50.75 -35.66 30.81
N HIS A 544 -51.18 -36.33 31.88
CA HIS A 544 -52.57 -36.39 32.35
C HIS A 544 -52.63 -37.16 33.68
N ASN A 545 -52.82 -36.42 34.78
CA ASN A 545 -53.26 -36.98 36.05
C ASN A 545 -54.75 -37.35 35.94
N GLY A 546 -55.13 -38.55 36.41
CA GLY A 546 -56.54 -38.92 36.48
C GLY A 546 -56.84 -40.36 36.90
N SER A 547 -56.68 -40.64 38.20
CA SER A 547 -57.51 -41.57 39.00
C SER A 547 -57.23 -43.09 39.00
N GLU A 548 -57.32 -43.61 40.23
CA GLU A 548 -57.77 -44.94 40.68
C GLU A 548 -56.88 -46.21 40.60
N ARG A 549 -56.57 -46.68 41.83
CA ARG A 549 -56.68 -48.06 42.37
C ARG A 549 -55.49 -49.05 42.26
N ARG A 550 -55.23 -49.63 43.45
CA ARG A 550 -54.69 -50.96 43.83
C ARG A 550 -54.86 -52.04 42.73
N ASP A 551 -54.03 -53.07 42.56
CA ASP A 551 -53.52 -54.02 43.55
C ASP A 551 -52.50 -55.03 42.94
N SER A 552 -51.56 -55.49 43.77
CA SER A 552 -51.02 -56.88 43.84
C SER A 552 -50.18 -57.58 42.72
N ARG A 553 -48.96 -57.95 43.15
CA ARG A 553 -48.35 -59.31 43.20
C ARG A 553 -47.57 -59.95 42.01
N LYS A 554 -46.34 -60.38 42.40
CA LYS A 554 -45.62 -61.67 42.19
C LYS A 554 -44.81 -61.84 40.89
N SER A 555 -43.47 -61.96 40.99
CA SER A 555 -42.64 -63.20 41.22
C SER A 555 -42.23 -63.84 39.87
N ILE A 556 -41.06 -64.43 39.58
CA ILE A 556 -40.03 -65.16 40.34
C ILE A 556 -38.87 -65.49 39.35
N ASN A 557 -37.62 -65.59 39.88
CA ASN A 557 -36.42 -66.42 39.55
C ASN A 557 -36.06 -66.79 38.07
N ALA A 558 -34.83 -67.21 37.68
CA ALA A 558 -33.66 -67.78 38.35
C ALA A 558 -32.45 -67.76 37.35
N SER A 559 -31.20 -67.47 37.77
CA SER A 559 -30.05 -68.42 37.95
C SER A 559 -29.43 -69.01 36.65
N LYS A 560 -28.11 -69.22 36.43
CA LYS A 560 -27.04 -69.81 37.29
C LYS A 560 -25.67 -69.91 36.54
N ASN A 561 -24.54 -69.74 37.27
CA ASN A 561 -23.22 -70.48 37.28
C ASN A 561 -22.32 -70.66 36.02
N ARG A 562 -20.97 -70.86 36.00
CA ARG A 562 -19.81 -70.93 36.96
C ARG A 562 -18.46 -71.23 36.21
N ARG A 563 -17.29 -70.84 36.79
CA ARG A 563 -15.91 -71.47 36.88
C ARG A 563 -15.03 -71.67 35.61
N LEU A 564 -13.68 -71.80 35.58
CA LEU A 564 -12.43 -71.51 36.37
C LEU A 564 -11.18 -72.14 35.61
N VAL A 565 -9.93 -71.66 35.85
CA VAL A 565 -8.56 -72.34 35.86
C VAL A 565 -7.47 -72.12 34.74
N SER A 566 -6.24 -71.68 35.18
CA SER A 566 -4.75 -71.78 34.86
C SER A 566 -4.14 -72.33 33.52
N SER A 567 -2.83 -72.27 33.09
CA SER A 567 -1.49 -71.65 33.39
C SER A 567 -0.44 -71.98 32.25
N ASP A 568 0.70 -71.26 32.21
CA ASP A 568 2.07 -71.58 31.63
C ASP A 568 2.54 -71.21 30.17
N LYS A 569 3.88 -71.22 29.98
CA LYS A 569 4.82 -70.28 29.26
C LYS A 569 5.32 -70.64 27.82
N ALA A 570 5.85 -69.58 27.12
CA ALA A 570 7.05 -69.48 26.22
C ALA A 570 6.97 -69.47 24.64
N ALA A 571 7.58 -68.41 24.05
CA ALA A 571 8.33 -68.21 22.76
C ALA A 571 7.68 -68.18 21.32
N VAL A 572 7.65 -66.97 20.70
CA VAL A 572 7.90 -66.43 19.30
C VAL A 572 7.67 -67.33 18.03
N PRO A 573 7.13 -66.91 16.82
CA PRO A 573 6.95 -65.56 16.19
C PRO A 573 5.61 -65.20 15.43
N LEU A 574 5.48 -63.89 15.11
CA LEU A 574 4.79 -63.16 14.00
C LEU A 574 3.36 -63.52 13.48
N GLY A 575 2.42 -62.59 13.70
CA GLY A 575 1.30 -62.27 12.79
C GLY A 575 -0.10 -62.15 13.44
N GLY A 576 -0.76 -60.99 13.31
CA GLY A 576 -2.24 -60.88 13.41
C GLY A 576 -2.82 -59.92 14.47
N ILE A 577 -3.59 -58.94 13.99
CA ILE A 577 -4.49 -57.94 14.64
C ILE A 577 -5.84 -58.64 15.07
N PRO A 578 -6.83 -58.14 15.89
CA PRO A 578 -7.09 -56.85 16.60
C PRO A 578 -7.63 -56.92 18.08
N ASP A 579 -7.79 -55.72 18.68
CA ASP A 579 -8.83 -55.23 19.62
C ASP A 579 -8.97 -55.68 21.10
N THR A 580 -8.79 -54.69 22.01
CA THR A 580 -9.52 -54.42 23.30
C THR A 580 -9.40 -55.45 24.44
N MET A 581 -9.09 -55.11 25.71
CA MET A 581 -9.85 -54.34 26.71
C MET A 581 -8.93 -54.08 27.93
N ASP A 582 -8.86 -52.88 28.50
CA ASP A 582 -9.71 -52.30 29.57
C ASP A 582 -9.50 -52.88 30.99
N THR A 583 -9.25 -51.99 31.94
CA THR A 583 -9.72 -51.94 33.34
C THR A 583 -8.78 -51.02 34.13
N SER A 584 -9.19 -50.17 35.06
CA SER A 584 -10.48 -49.58 35.43
C SER A 584 -10.14 -48.62 36.58
N GLN A 585 -10.78 -47.45 36.61
CA GLN A 585 -11.21 -46.68 37.79
C GLN A 585 -11.29 -45.18 37.44
N ARG A 586 -12.49 -44.71 37.08
CA ARG A 586 -13.17 -43.61 37.78
C ARG A 586 -14.48 -43.25 37.08
N THR A 587 -15.57 -43.55 37.77
CA THR A 587 -16.71 -42.68 38.06
C THR A 587 -17.17 -41.68 36.98
N LYS A 588 -18.45 -41.83 36.59
CA LYS A 588 -19.34 -40.85 35.94
C LYS A 588 -19.03 -39.40 36.35
N ARG A 589 -18.98 -38.49 35.38
CA ARG A 589 -19.21 -37.05 35.59
C ARG A 589 -19.84 -36.42 34.34
N ASP A 590 -20.80 -35.56 34.61
CA ASP A 590 -21.63 -34.81 33.67
C ASP A 590 -20.80 -33.75 32.94
N GLY A 591 -21.10 -33.55 31.66
CA GLY A 591 -20.39 -32.60 30.82
C GLY A 591 -20.94 -31.20 31.01
N ASP A 592 -20.20 -30.35 31.70
CA ASP A 592 -20.36 -28.89 31.74
C ASP A 592 -18.97 -28.24 31.90
N GLY A 593 -18.46 -27.60 30.84
CA GLY A 593 -17.17 -26.88 30.84
C GLY A 593 -17.29 -25.38 30.60
N PHE A 594 -16.39 -24.57 31.19
CA PHE A 594 -16.37 -23.09 31.18
C PHE A 594 -15.46 -22.49 30.11
N VAL A 595 -15.67 -21.22 29.74
CA VAL A 595 -14.74 -20.44 28.89
C VAL A 595 -14.22 -19.21 29.63
N ILE A 596 -12.89 -19.05 29.67
CA ILE A 596 -12.20 -17.86 30.19
C ILE A 596 -11.58 -17.10 29.02
N PRO A 597 -12.19 -16.02 28.50
CA PRO A 597 -11.61 -15.22 27.43
C PRO A 597 -10.54 -14.23 27.94
N ILE A 598 -9.32 -14.29 27.40
CA ILE A 598 -8.33 -13.19 27.41
C ILE A 598 -8.09 -12.77 25.95
N LEU A 599 -8.09 -11.46 25.68
CA LEU A 599 -7.89 -10.87 24.34
C LEU A 599 -6.68 -9.91 24.36
N PRO A 600 -6.24 -9.34 23.22
CA PRO A 600 -5.52 -9.91 22.07
C PRO A 600 -4.01 -9.54 22.06
N LYS A 601 -3.28 -9.95 21.00
CA LYS A 601 -1.81 -10.03 20.83
C LYS A 601 -0.96 -8.75 21.04
N LYS A 602 0.11 -8.93 21.82
CA LYS A 602 1.47 -8.33 21.98
C LYS A 602 1.82 -6.92 21.41
N LEU A 603 2.36 -6.09 22.32
CA LEU A 603 3.38 -5.05 22.14
C LEU A 603 4.80 -5.64 21.91
N LYS A 604 5.71 -4.83 21.36
CA LYS A 604 7.17 -4.87 21.59
C LYS A 604 7.51 -3.76 22.60
N THR A 605 8.02 -4.12 23.78
CA THR A 605 9.05 -3.43 24.59
C THR A 605 9.33 -4.23 25.87
N THR A 606 10.49 -3.96 26.45
CA THR A 606 11.33 -4.70 27.40
C THR A 606 10.71 -5.01 28.77
N GLU A 607 11.19 -6.12 29.36
CA GLU A 607 10.84 -6.75 30.66
C GLU A 607 9.47 -7.44 30.76
N VAL A 608 9.49 -8.76 30.55
CA VAL A 608 8.30 -9.63 30.48
C VAL A 608 8.15 -10.41 31.79
N LYS A 609 7.06 -10.20 32.53
CA LYS A 609 6.48 -11.28 33.34
C LYS A 609 5.65 -12.19 32.42
N PRO A 610 5.86 -13.52 32.43
CA PRO A 610 5.27 -14.45 31.47
C PRO A 610 3.74 -14.53 31.62
N THR A 611 3.05 -14.96 30.56
CA THR A 611 1.62 -15.34 30.62
C THR A 611 1.43 -16.43 31.67
N PRO A 612 0.36 -16.39 32.51
CA PRO A 612 0.18 -17.37 33.57
C PRO A 612 0.10 -18.78 32.97
N ASN A 613 0.96 -19.66 33.47
CA ASN A 613 1.03 -21.06 33.06
C ASN A 613 -0.17 -21.85 33.61
N LYS A 614 -0.41 -23.03 33.05
CA LYS A 614 -1.48 -23.94 33.47
C LYS A 614 -1.48 -24.19 34.99
N GLU A 615 -0.30 -24.26 35.61
CA GLU A 615 -0.15 -24.44 37.06
C GLU A 615 -0.75 -23.29 37.88
N ARG A 616 -0.52 -22.03 37.49
CA ARG A 616 -1.03 -20.85 38.22
C ARG A 616 -2.54 -20.70 38.11
N LEU A 617 -3.12 -21.11 36.98
CA LEU A 617 -4.57 -21.16 36.80
C LEU A 617 -5.19 -22.32 37.60
N MET A 618 -4.49 -23.46 37.74
CA MET A 618 -4.95 -24.54 38.63
C MET A 618 -5.00 -24.09 40.09
N GLU A 619 -3.96 -23.43 40.60
CA GLU A 619 -3.94 -22.93 41.99
C GLU A 619 -5.12 -22.00 42.33
N VAL A 620 -5.52 -21.11 41.41
CA VAL A 620 -6.62 -20.15 41.65
C VAL A 620 -7.99 -20.80 41.55
N PHE A 621 -8.16 -21.84 40.73
CA PHE A 621 -9.46 -22.51 40.58
C PHE A 621 -9.63 -23.70 41.55
N GLU A 622 -8.54 -24.27 42.08
CA GLU A 622 -8.59 -25.27 43.15
C GLU A 622 -9.13 -24.70 44.48
N THR A 623 -9.04 -23.38 44.72
CA THR A 623 -9.66 -22.74 45.90
C THR A 623 -11.20 -22.74 45.85
N VAL A 624 -11.78 -22.98 44.67
CA VAL A 624 -13.24 -22.98 44.43
C VAL A 624 -13.80 -24.40 44.39
N GLY A 625 -13.02 -25.36 43.91
CA GLY A 625 -13.42 -26.76 43.83
C GLY A 625 -12.42 -27.63 43.08
N GLU A 626 -12.62 -28.94 43.13
CA GLU A 626 -11.70 -29.89 42.48
C GLU A 626 -11.86 -29.83 40.95
N VAL A 627 -10.80 -29.42 40.25
CA VAL A 627 -10.78 -29.23 38.78
C VAL A 627 -10.56 -30.57 38.06
N SER A 628 -11.38 -30.86 37.05
CA SER A 628 -11.30 -32.06 36.19
C SER A 628 -10.27 -31.90 35.07
N ASP A 629 -10.31 -30.79 34.33
CA ASP A 629 -9.33 -30.47 33.28
C ASP A 629 -9.22 -28.95 33.07
N ILE A 630 -8.02 -28.51 32.67
CA ILE A 630 -7.78 -27.16 32.16
C ILE A 630 -7.13 -27.25 30.78
N ARG A 631 -7.86 -26.81 29.76
CA ARG A 631 -7.45 -26.81 28.36
C ARG A 631 -7.08 -25.40 27.91
N LEU A 632 -5.79 -25.11 27.89
CA LEU A 632 -5.25 -23.85 27.38
C LEU A 632 -5.19 -23.88 25.84
N VAL A 633 -5.79 -22.88 25.17
CA VAL A 633 -5.77 -22.85 23.70
C VAL A 633 -4.47 -22.20 23.21
N MET A 634 -3.66 -22.96 22.47
CA MET A 634 -2.36 -22.51 21.96
C MET A 634 -2.44 -22.05 20.49
N LEU A 635 -1.67 -21.02 20.13
CA LEU A 635 -1.52 -20.57 18.74
C LEU A 635 -0.42 -21.37 18.02
N ARG A 636 0.68 -21.64 18.74
CA ARG A 636 1.83 -22.48 18.36
C ARG A 636 2.40 -23.10 19.65
N PRO A 637 3.22 -24.18 19.59
CA PRO A 637 3.85 -24.75 20.78
C PRO A 637 4.58 -23.65 21.58
N GLY A 638 4.24 -23.47 22.85
CA GLY A 638 4.79 -22.42 23.73
C GLY A 638 4.16 -21.02 23.67
N ARG A 639 3.14 -20.75 22.82
CA ARG A 639 2.45 -19.44 22.77
C ARG A 639 0.92 -19.57 22.80
N SER A 640 0.30 -19.22 23.94
CA SER A 640 -1.16 -19.22 24.14
C SER A 640 -1.91 -18.21 23.27
N LYS A 641 -3.13 -18.56 22.84
CA LYS A 641 -4.12 -17.65 22.21
C LYS A 641 -4.76 -16.71 23.23
N GLY A 642 -4.51 -16.92 24.53
CA GLY A 642 -5.05 -16.10 25.59
C GLY A 642 -6.42 -16.57 26.07
N TYR A 643 -6.86 -17.79 25.88
CA TYR A 643 -8.07 -18.25 26.59
C TYR A 643 -7.95 -19.72 26.92
N CYS A 644 -8.68 -20.15 27.95
CA CYS A 644 -8.70 -21.53 28.39
C CYS A 644 -10.10 -21.98 28.77
N TYR A 645 -10.28 -23.30 28.70
CA TYR A 645 -11.47 -23.98 29.20
C TYR A 645 -11.12 -24.67 30.50
N VAL A 646 -11.96 -24.49 31.51
CA VAL A 646 -11.81 -25.13 32.83
C VAL A 646 -13.04 -25.98 33.05
N GLU A 647 -12.87 -27.23 33.46
CA GLU A 647 -13.94 -28.17 33.76
C GLU A 647 -13.84 -28.56 35.23
N PHE A 648 -14.92 -28.43 36.00
CA PHE A 648 -14.95 -28.79 37.42
C PHE A 648 -15.58 -30.17 37.62
N LYS A 649 -15.30 -30.80 38.76
CA LYS A 649 -15.87 -32.10 39.08
C LYS A 649 -17.33 -32.04 39.56
N GLU A 650 -17.77 -30.90 40.05
CA GLU A 650 -19.11 -30.70 40.60
C GLU A 650 -19.72 -29.40 40.06
N GLY A 651 -20.99 -29.45 39.64
CA GLY A 651 -21.71 -28.31 39.05
C GLY A 651 -21.93 -27.12 40.00
N ARG A 652 -21.82 -27.30 41.31
CA ARG A 652 -21.92 -26.19 42.30
C ARG A 652 -20.70 -25.28 42.31
N CYS A 653 -19.53 -25.77 41.89
CA CYS A 653 -18.28 -25.00 41.85
C CYS A 653 -18.30 -23.94 40.75
N VAL A 654 -19.23 -24.07 39.81
CA VAL A 654 -19.46 -23.19 38.68
C VAL A 654 -19.93 -21.80 39.11
N ASP A 655 -20.94 -21.76 39.99
CA ASP A 655 -21.52 -20.51 40.48
C ASP A 655 -20.53 -19.75 41.36
N GLU A 656 -19.69 -20.46 42.09
CA GLU A 656 -18.59 -19.87 42.86
C GLU A 656 -17.42 -19.42 41.96
N ALA A 657 -17.13 -20.14 40.86
CA ALA A 657 -16.10 -19.74 39.90
C ALA A 657 -16.49 -18.48 39.11
N LEU A 658 -17.78 -18.27 38.84
CA LEU A 658 -18.30 -17.04 38.23
C LEU A 658 -18.12 -15.82 39.14
N LYS A 659 -18.04 -16.00 40.47
CA LYS A 659 -17.73 -14.90 41.41
C LYS A 659 -16.26 -14.47 41.39
N LEU A 660 -15.37 -15.28 40.77
CA LEU A 660 -13.98 -14.90 40.51
C LEU A 660 -13.82 -14.05 39.23
N ASP A 661 -14.91 -13.63 38.59
CA ASP A 661 -14.84 -12.64 37.51
C ASP A 661 -14.17 -11.35 38.02
N ARG A 662 -13.16 -10.89 37.28
CA ARG A 662 -12.25 -9.76 37.56
C ARG A 662 -11.23 -9.97 38.69
N HIS A 663 -11.02 -11.20 39.15
CA HIS A 663 -9.96 -11.49 40.12
C HIS A 663 -8.56 -11.24 39.53
N MET A 664 -7.66 -10.63 40.31
CA MET A 664 -6.34 -10.20 39.84
C MET A 664 -5.32 -11.34 39.90
N ILE A 665 -4.83 -11.76 38.73
CA ILE A 665 -3.73 -12.73 38.59
C ILE A 665 -2.55 -12.03 37.94
N ASP A 666 -1.41 -12.00 38.65
CA ASP A 666 -0.15 -11.39 38.18
C ASP A 666 -0.31 -9.93 37.69
N GLY A 667 -1.16 -9.16 38.38
CA GLY A 667 -1.44 -7.75 38.08
C GLY A 667 -2.44 -7.52 36.95
N ARG A 668 -3.21 -8.54 36.54
CA ARG A 668 -4.22 -8.46 35.47
C ARG A 668 -5.54 -9.11 35.87
N PRO A 669 -6.70 -8.50 35.56
CA PRO A 669 -8.00 -9.08 35.89
C PRO A 669 -8.35 -10.26 34.96
N MET A 670 -8.74 -11.38 35.55
CA MET A 670 -9.24 -12.59 34.88
C MET A 670 -10.75 -12.48 34.65
N PHE A 671 -11.27 -12.93 33.49
CA PHE A 671 -12.71 -12.90 33.20
C PHE A 671 -13.29 -14.32 33.08
N VAL A 672 -14.40 -14.59 33.78
CA VAL A 672 -14.98 -15.94 33.85
C VAL A 672 -16.40 -15.95 33.28
N SER A 673 -16.69 -16.85 32.33
CA SER A 673 -18.00 -16.94 31.67
C SER A 673 -18.43 -18.38 31.36
N VAL A 674 -19.75 -18.59 31.24
CA VAL A 674 -20.35 -19.91 30.95
C VAL A 674 -20.31 -20.21 29.44
N CYS A 675 -19.93 -21.43 29.05
CA CYS A 675 -19.91 -21.89 27.66
C CYS A 675 -21.31 -22.35 27.22
N LYS A 676 -21.84 -21.85 26.09
CA LYS A 676 -23.00 -22.46 25.40
C LYS A 676 -22.50 -23.22 24.16
N GLY A 677 -23.01 -24.43 23.94
CA GLY A 677 -22.56 -25.37 22.89
C GLY A 677 -22.73 -24.87 21.44
N ASP A 678 -22.08 -25.57 20.51
CA ASP A 678 -21.87 -25.23 19.08
C ASP A 678 -23.14 -24.81 18.28
N PRO A 679 -23.06 -23.87 17.30
CA PRO A 679 -24.21 -23.25 16.64
C PRO A 679 -24.73 -23.98 15.38
N GLN A 680 -24.61 -25.31 15.25
CA GLN A 680 -24.95 -26.01 13.99
C GLN A 680 -26.15 -26.97 14.03
N ARG A 681 -27.03 -26.90 15.04
CA ARG A 681 -28.35 -27.58 15.03
C ARG A 681 -29.42 -26.78 15.78
N SER A 682 -30.15 -25.93 15.06
CA SER A 682 -31.57 -25.61 15.32
C SER A 682 -32.03 -24.46 14.41
N GLU A 683 -32.75 -24.78 13.35
CA GLU A 683 -33.71 -23.85 12.74
C GLU A 683 -35.03 -23.90 13.52
N VAL A 684 -35.71 -22.75 13.54
CA VAL A 684 -37.10 -22.51 14.02
C VAL A 684 -37.29 -22.45 15.55
N SER A 685 -37.02 -21.29 16.12
CA SER A 685 -38.01 -20.56 16.95
C SER A 685 -37.52 -19.13 17.19
N SER A 686 -38.33 -18.19 16.71
CA SER A 686 -38.32 -16.79 17.11
C SER A 686 -38.59 -16.68 18.63
N ASP A 687 -37.94 -15.71 19.29
CA ASP A 687 -38.13 -15.29 20.70
C ASP A 687 -37.19 -15.86 21.78
N ALA A 688 -35.88 -15.96 21.51
CA ALA A 688 -34.87 -16.07 22.57
C ALA A 688 -33.56 -15.30 22.27
N SER A 689 -33.69 -14.00 22.02
CA SER A 689 -32.56 -13.06 22.05
C SER A 689 -32.32 -12.58 23.49
N SER A 690 -31.36 -13.17 24.21
CA SER A 690 -30.42 -12.44 25.09
C SER A 690 -29.58 -13.37 25.98
N THR A 691 -28.26 -13.33 25.79
CA THR A 691 -27.23 -13.19 26.85
C THR A 691 -25.83 -13.21 26.20
N SER A 692 -25.62 -12.27 25.28
CA SER A 692 -24.29 -11.78 24.92
C SER A 692 -23.93 -10.62 25.85
N PHE A 693 -22.64 -10.48 26.17
CA PHE A 693 -22.08 -9.46 27.05
C PHE A 693 -22.47 -8.04 26.57
N LYS A 694 -23.47 -7.42 27.22
CA LYS A 694 -23.91 -6.04 26.96
C LYS A 694 -23.06 -5.07 27.77
N TYR A 695 -22.30 -4.19 27.11
CA TYR A 695 -21.93 -2.92 27.72
C TYR A 695 -23.16 -2.01 27.69
N GLY A 696 -23.45 -1.29 28.78
CA GLY A 696 -24.56 -0.35 28.82
C GLY A 696 -24.39 0.72 27.74
N THR A 697 -25.30 0.76 26.77
CA THR A 697 -25.35 1.79 25.72
C THR A 697 -26.31 2.91 26.12
N GLY A 698 -26.15 3.42 27.34
CA GLY A 698 -26.98 4.49 27.90
C GLY A 698 -26.19 5.39 28.84
N GLU A 699 -26.77 6.55 29.15
CA GLU A 699 -26.19 7.58 30.00
C GLU A 699 -26.00 7.06 31.45
N GLU A 700 -24.75 6.90 31.88
CA GLU A 700 -24.40 6.40 33.21
C GLU A 700 -24.21 7.59 34.18
N LYS A 701 -25.29 8.02 34.84
CA LYS A 701 -25.31 9.25 35.68
C LYS A 701 -24.33 9.24 36.86
N ASN A 702 -23.85 8.07 37.29
CA ASN A 702 -22.90 7.93 38.42
C ASN A 702 -21.44 7.89 37.94
N LYS A 703 -21.20 7.98 36.64
CA LYS A 703 -19.90 7.83 36.02
C LYS A 703 -19.54 9.06 35.21
N LEU A 704 -18.40 9.64 35.53
CA LEU A 704 -17.83 10.79 34.83
C LEU A 704 -16.78 10.34 33.83
N PHE A 705 -16.72 11.05 32.72
CA PHE A 705 -15.72 10.95 31.68
C PHE A 705 -14.89 12.23 31.66
N VAL A 706 -13.60 12.09 31.92
CA VAL A 706 -12.64 13.19 32.02
C VAL A 706 -11.75 13.19 30.78
N LYS A 707 -11.72 14.31 30.06
CA LYS A 707 -10.94 14.60 28.86
C LYS A 707 -9.79 15.57 29.18
N ASN A 708 -8.76 15.52 28.34
CA ASN A 708 -7.57 16.39 28.40
C ASN A 708 -6.69 16.22 29.65
N VAL A 709 -6.68 15.01 30.21
CA VAL A 709 -5.75 14.65 31.29
C VAL A 709 -4.30 14.69 30.77
N PRO A 710 -3.35 15.31 31.49
CA PRO A 710 -1.92 15.27 31.16
C PRO A 710 -1.40 13.84 30.99
N LYS A 711 -0.51 13.64 30.01
CA LYS A 711 0.01 12.30 29.68
C LYS A 711 0.91 11.70 30.78
N SER A 712 1.42 12.54 31.67
CA SER A 712 2.21 12.17 32.86
C SER A 712 1.36 11.87 34.10
N ALA A 713 0.05 12.11 34.05
CA ALA A 713 -0.84 11.89 35.20
C ALA A 713 -1.05 10.40 35.46
N THR A 714 -0.94 10.02 36.73
CA THR A 714 -1.16 8.65 37.20
C THR A 714 -2.59 8.47 37.74
N GLU A 715 -3.04 7.22 37.80
CA GLU A 715 -4.37 6.86 38.33
C GLU A 715 -4.53 7.30 39.79
N TYR A 716 -3.48 7.17 40.60
CA TYR A 716 -3.45 7.60 42.01
C TYR A 716 -3.69 9.11 42.17
N GLN A 717 -3.07 9.93 41.31
CA GLN A 717 -3.23 11.39 41.37
C GLN A 717 -4.64 11.85 40.97
N LEU A 718 -5.28 11.12 40.06
CA LEU A 718 -6.68 11.37 39.72
C LEU A 718 -7.62 10.89 40.84
N GLU A 719 -7.29 9.80 41.52
CA GLU A 719 -8.05 9.36 42.68
C GLU A 719 -8.01 10.39 43.81
N GLU A 720 -6.83 10.95 44.14
CA GLU A 720 -6.71 12.03 45.14
C GLU A 720 -7.50 13.29 44.74
N LEU A 721 -7.48 13.69 43.48
CA LEU A 721 -8.18 14.88 42.99
C LEU A 721 -9.70 14.74 43.09
N PHE A 722 -10.24 13.53 42.86
CA PHE A 722 -11.68 13.29 42.77
C PHE A 722 -12.30 12.73 44.07
N LYS A 723 -11.50 12.12 44.96
CA LYS A 723 -11.98 11.58 46.26
C LYS A 723 -12.53 12.65 47.20
N VAL A 724 -12.13 13.91 47.04
CA VAL A 724 -12.62 15.05 47.85
C VAL A 724 -14.12 15.27 47.68
N TYR A 725 -14.71 14.87 46.55
CA TYR A 725 -16.11 15.15 46.21
C TYR A 725 -17.07 14.01 46.55
N GLY A 726 -16.56 12.84 46.95
CA GLY A 726 -17.37 11.69 47.36
C GLY A 726 -16.59 10.37 47.32
N LYS A 727 -17.22 9.28 47.79
CA LYS A 727 -16.60 7.96 47.82
C LYS A 727 -16.57 7.34 46.42
N LEU A 728 -15.36 7.04 45.95
CA LEU A 728 -15.09 6.51 44.61
C LEU A 728 -15.25 4.99 44.58
N ARG A 729 -15.99 4.49 43.57
CA ARG A 729 -16.17 3.06 43.30
C ARG A 729 -15.08 2.52 42.38
N SER A 730 -14.68 3.31 41.37
CA SER A 730 -13.51 2.99 40.54
C SER A 730 -12.99 4.22 39.80
N VAL A 731 -11.68 4.31 39.66
CA VAL A 731 -11.01 5.24 38.75
C VAL A 731 -10.40 4.41 37.63
N ARG A 732 -10.44 4.89 36.39
CA ARG A 732 -9.86 4.18 35.24
C ARG A 732 -9.23 5.17 34.28
N LEU A 733 -7.90 5.21 34.24
CA LEU A 733 -7.16 5.96 33.24
C LEU A 733 -7.14 5.20 31.91
N VAL A 734 -7.56 5.85 30.83
CA VAL A 734 -7.56 5.26 29.49
C VAL A 734 -6.18 5.44 28.89
N THR A 735 -5.49 4.33 28.64
CA THR A 735 -4.15 4.30 28.06
C THR A 735 -4.19 3.76 26.62
N TYR A 736 -3.17 4.11 25.82
CA TYR A 736 -2.88 3.45 24.56
C TYR A 736 -2.41 2.02 24.81
N LYS A 737 -2.40 1.19 23.77
CA LYS A 737 -1.86 -0.17 23.85
C LYS A 737 -0.40 -0.18 24.35
N SER A 738 0.34 0.92 24.21
CA SER A 738 1.71 1.14 24.71
C SER A 738 1.81 1.47 26.21
N GLY A 739 0.70 1.61 26.93
CA GLY A 739 0.68 2.07 28.34
C GLY A 739 0.72 3.59 28.51
N ALA A 740 1.05 4.36 27.47
CA ALA A 740 0.99 5.82 27.52
C ALA A 740 -0.46 6.32 27.67
N SER A 741 -0.70 7.29 28.55
CA SER A 741 -2.04 7.85 28.77
C SER A 741 -2.60 8.48 27.48
N LYS A 742 -3.86 8.15 27.14
CA LYS A 742 -4.62 8.82 26.07
C LYS A 742 -5.12 10.20 26.49
N GLY A 743 -4.86 10.60 27.74
CA GLY A 743 -5.39 11.81 28.33
C GLY A 743 -6.90 11.77 28.56
N LEU A 744 -7.45 10.57 28.73
CA LEU A 744 -8.86 10.34 29.04
C LEU A 744 -8.97 9.46 30.30
N ALA A 745 -9.95 9.70 31.16
CA ALA A 745 -10.22 8.87 32.33
C ALA A 745 -11.73 8.68 32.56
N TYR A 746 -12.11 7.59 33.23
CA TYR A 746 -13.46 7.35 33.72
C TYR A 746 -13.45 7.25 35.24
N ILE A 747 -14.39 7.92 35.90
CA ILE A 747 -14.47 7.99 37.37
C ILE A 747 -15.88 7.63 37.77
N GLU A 748 -16.05 6.56 38.54
CA GLU A 748 -17.34 6.07 39.00
C GLU A 748 -17.48 6.33 40.50
N TYR A 749 -18.56 7.02 40.90
CA TYR A 749 -18.91 7.28 42.29
C TYR A 749 -19.96 6.27 42.78
N GLU A 750 -20.00 6.05 44.10
CA GLU A 750 -21.08 5.25 44.70
C GLU A 750 -22.44 5.95 44.55
N ASP A 751 -22.47 7.29 44.70
CA ASP A 751 -23.70 8.10 44.66
C ASP A 751 -23.75 9.08 43.48
N VAL A 752 -24.96 9.29 42.93
CA VAL A 752 -25.21 10.20 41.79
C VAL A 752 -24.89 11.66 42.16
N GLU A 753 -25.26 12.08 43.37
CA GLU A 753 -25.05 13.45 43.85
C GLU A 753 -23.56 13.82 43.95
N SER A 754 -22.71 12.84 44.28
CA SER A 754 -21.26 13.03 44.33
C SER A 754 -20.68 13.24 42.93
N ALA A 755 -21.20 12.52 41.93
CA ALA A 755 -20.80 12.69 40.53
C ALA A 755 -21.22 14.07 39.97
N THR A 756 -22.41 14.58 40.30
CA THR A 756 -22.85 15.92 39.88
C THR A 756 -22.03 17.03 40.55
N LYS A 757 -21.74 16.91 41.85
CA LYS A 757 -20.87 17.86 42.58
C LYS A 757 -19.45 17.90 42.04
N ALA A 758 -18.89 16.72 41.69
CA ALA A 758 -17.57 16.64 41.08
C ALA A 758 -17.58 17.27 39.68
N LEU A 759 -18.60 17.01 38.86
CA LEU A 759 -18.75 17.60 37.52
C LEU A 759 -18.71 19.14 37.56
N GLU A 760 -19.56 19.77 38.39
CA GLU A 760 -19.67 21.23 38.47
C GLU A 760 -18.38 21.93 38.92
N LYS A 761 -17.58 21.29 39.78
CA LYS A 761 -16.37 21.90 40.36
C LYS A 761 -15.08 21.57 39.62
N THR A 762 -15.02 20.46 38.88
CA THR A 762 -13.79 19.99 38.24
C THR A 762 -13.76 20.21 36.73
N ASP A 763 -14.91 20.43 36.08
CA ASP A 763 -14.96 20.81 34.67
C ASP A 763 -14.35 22.21 34.47
N GLY A 764 -13.33 22.31 33.60
CA GLY A 764 -12.62 23.54 33.32
C GLY A 764 -11.45 23.87 34.28
N THR A 765 -11.10 23.00 35.23
CA THR A 765 -9.97 23.22 36.16
C THR A 765 -8.62 22.86 35.55
N TYR A 766 -7.54 23.51 35.96
CA TYR A 766 -6.19 23.23 35.47
C TYR A 766 -5.49 22.18 36.33
N PHE A 767 -5.04 21.10 35.70
CA PHE A 767 -4.28 20.01 36.32
C PHE A 767 -2.98 19.80 35.54
N HIS A 768 -1.82 19.97 36.21
CA HIS A 768 -0.47 19.99 35.61
C HIS A 768 -0.38 20.73 34.27
N GLY A 769 -0.88 21.97 34.22
CA GLY A 769 -0.78 22.85 33.04
C GLY A 769 -1.78 22.54 31.92
N LYS A 770 -2.73 21.63 32.11
CA LYS A 770 -3.83 21.38 31.15
C LYS A 770 -5.20 21.50 31.80
N GLN A 771 -6.14 22.08 31.08
CA GLN A 771 -7.52 22.24 31.52
C GLN A 771 -8.29 20.92 31.36
N LEU A 772 -8.81 20.36 32.44
CA LEU A 772 -9.63 19.15 32.44
C LEU A 772 -11.03 19.46 31.94
N MET A 773 -11.58 18.58 31.10
CA MET A 773 -12.98 18.63 30.67
C MET A 773 -13.71 17.42 31.25
N VAL A 774 -14.72 17.62 32.09
CA VAL A 774 -15.44 16.55 32.78
C VAL A 774 -16.88 16.52 32.27
N SER A 775 -17.40 15.35 31.90
CA SER A 775 -18.78 15.17 31.43
C SER A 775 -19.39 13.88 31.96
N ILE A 776 -20.72 13.77 32.01
CA ILE A 776 -21.38 12.49 32.32
C ILE A 776 -21.07 11.46 31.23
N SER A 777 -20.78 10.22 31.62
CA SER A 777 -20.39 9.15 30.72
C SER A 777 -21.57 8.71 29.85
N ASN A 778 -21.52 9.04 28.56
CA ASN A 778 -22.49 8.59 27.56
C ASN A 778 -21.76 7.95 26.37
N PRO A 779 -21.39 6.65 26.47
CA PRO A 779 -20.63 5.97 25.43
C PRO A 779 -21.50 5.71 24.19
N PRO A 780 -21.04 6.07 22.97
CA PRO A 780 -21.82 5.88 21.74
C PRO A 780 -22.02 4.39 21.41
N PRO A 781 -23.12 4.00 20.73
CA PRO A 781 -23.37 2.62 20.35
C PRO A 781 -22.24 2.09 19.46
N ARG A 782 -21.88 0.82 19.67
CA ARG A 782 -20.76 0.16 19.01
C ARG A 782 -21.02 0.07 17.49
N ARG A 783 -20.18 0.74 16.69
CA ARG A 783 -20.13 0.59 15.23
C ARG A 783 -19.79 -0.86 14.87
N SER A 784 -20.52 -1.42 13.91
CA SER A 784 -20.24 -2.73 13.32
C SER A 784 -18.91 -2.69 12.57
N GLU A 785 -18.08 -3.72 12.74
CA GLU A 785 -16.84 -3.91 11.99
C GLU A 785 -17.19 -4.05 10.50
N GLY A 786 -17.02 -2.94 9.76
CA GLY A 786 -17.39 -2.81 8.35
C GLY A 786 -17.23 -1.38 7.82
N GLU A 787 -17.21 -0.37 8.69
CA GLU A 787 -17.14 1.04 8.26
C GLU A 787 -15.72 1.59 7.99
N ASP A 788 -14.65 0.90 8.40
CA ASP A 788 -13.27 1.36 8.13
C ASP A 788 -12.73 0.94 6.74
N GLY A 789 -13.45 0.06 6.03
CA GLY A 789 -13.15 -0.30 4.64
C GLY A 789 -13.72 0.70 3.63
N GLY A 790 -14.92 1.26 3.90
CA GLY A 790 -15.63 2.14 2.97
C GLY A 790 -14.99 3.52 2.78
N ILE A 791 -14.37 4.08 3.82
CA ILE A 791 -13.74 5.42 3.73
C ILE A 791 -12.39 5.35 3.01
N ARG A 792 -11.70 4.20 3.05
CA ARG A 792 -10.50 3.95 2.24
C ARG A 792 -10.85 3.59 0.79
N PHE A 793 -11.92 2.83 0.55
CA PHE A 793 -12.37 2.48 -0.81
C PHE A 793 -13.04 3.62 -1.57
N ALA A 794 -13.78 4.53 -0.92
CA ALA A 794 -14.29 5.74 -1.57
C ALA A 794 -13.16 6.71 -2.01
N LYS A 795 -12.01 6.67 -1.30
CA LYS A 795 -10.80 7.42 -1.67
C LYS A 795 -10.04 6.76 -2.82
N ILE A 796 -9.99 5.42 -2.86
CA ILE A 796 -9.38 4.63 -3.94
C ILE A 796 -10.22 4.68 -5.24
N LEU A 797 -11.56 4.67 -5.16
CA LEU A 797 -12.43 4.80 -6.34
C LEU A 797 -12.48 6.22 -6.91
N LYS A 798 -12.27 7.27 -6.08
CA LYS A 798 -12.04 8.63 -6.59
C LYS A 798 -10.69 8.77 -7.31
N GLN A 799 -9.67 8.03 -6.89
CA GLN A 799 -8.36 7.99 -7.57
C GLN A 799 -8.40 7.15 -8.86
N ALA A 800 -9.26 6.13 -8.96
CA ALA A 800 -9.48 5.39 -10.20
C ALA A 800 -10.27 6.18 -11.27
N HIS A 801 -10.91 7.29 -10.92
CA HIS A 801 -11.70 8.12 -11.84
C HIS A 801 -10.89 9.15 -12.64
N VAL A 802 -9.59 9.35 -12.32
CA VAL A 802 -8.76 10.38 -12.96
C VAL A 802 -7.88 9.81 -14.10
N SER A 803 -7.77 8.48 -14.22
CA SER A 803 -6.90 7.84 -15.23
C SER A 803 -7.62 7.35 -16.50
N ILE A 804 -8.88 7.70 -16.74
CA ILE A 804 -9.59 7.41 -18.01
C ILE A 804 -9.98 8.73 -18.66
N GLY A 805 -8.97 9.43 -19.18
CA GLY A 805 -9.13 10.78 -19.71
C GLY A 805 -8.00 11.22 -20.64
N GLY A 806 -7.65 10.39 -21.63
CA GLY A 806 -6.77 10.81 -22.72
C GLY A 806 -6.33 9.61 -23.56
N ARG A 807 -6.22 9.67 -24.88
CA ARG A 807 -6.40 10.73 -25.88
C ARG A 807 -6.78 10.00 -27.17
N GLU A 808 -7.92 10.33 -27.78
CA GLU A 808 -8.04 10.17 -29.24
C GLU A 808 -7.47 11.44 -29.87
N ALA A 809 -6.33 11.29 -30.54
CA ALA A 809 -5.71 12.34 -31.32
C ALA A 809 -6.57 12.66 -32.54
N ARG A 810 -6.82 13.95 -32.74
CA ARG A 810 -7.49 14.48 -33.93
C ARG A 810 -6.58 14.36 -35.14
N SER A 811 -6.82 13.37 -35.99
CA SER A 811 -6.58 13.49 -37.43
C SER A 811 -7.83 14.09 -38.07
N ARG A 812 -7.75 15.35 -38.55
CA ARG A 812 -8.78 15.95 -39.40
C ARG A 812 -8.63 15.40 -40.82
N GLN A 813 -9.60 14.60 -41.27
CA GLN A 813 -10.39 14.76 -42.52
C GLN A 813 -11.00 13.43 -42.97
N ARG A 814 -12.30 13.24 -42.71
CA ARG A 814 -13.36 13.04 -43.72
C ARG A 814 -14.64 12.61 -43.00
N VAL A 815 -15.64 13.48 -43.04
CA VAL A 815 -17.00 13.16 -42.61
C VAL A 815 -17.60 12.20 -43.64
N GLN A 816 -17.98 11.01 -43.22
CA GLN A 816 -19.09 10.28 -43.83
C GLN A 816 -20.16 10.06 -42.76
N LEU A 817 -21.37 10.44 -43.16
CA LEU A 817 -22.64 10.52 -42.43
C LEU A 817 -22.87 9.37 -41.43
N LEU A 818 -22.74 9.66 -40.13
CA LEU A 818 -23.31 8.82 -39.07
C LEU A 818 -24.73 9.34 -38.72
N PRO A 819 -25.78 8.50 -38.78
CA PRO A 819 -27.14 8.85 -38.40
C PRO A 819 -27.24 9.48 -37.01
N ARG A 820 -28.08 10.51 -36.86
CA ARG A 820 -28.33 11.24 -35.58
C ARG A 820 -28.70 10.32 -34.40
N SER A 821 -29.25 9.13 -34.65
CA SER A 821 -29.56 8.11 -33.63
C SER A 821 -28.33 7.55 -32.92
N ILE A 822 -27.18 7.49 -33.60
CA ILE A 822 -25.91 6.91 -33.07
C ILE A 822 -25.17 7.92 -32.19
N LEU A 823 -25.25 9.21 -32.53
CA LEU A 823 -24.77 10.29 -31.67
C LEU A 823 -25.62 10.44 -30.40
N LEU A 824 -26.90 10.07 -30.48
CA LEU A 824 -27.82 10.07 -29.35
C LEU A 824 -27.54 8.92 -28.37
N SER A 825 -27.23 7.71 -28.86
CA SER A 825 -26.89 6.56 -28.00
C SER A 825 -25.56 6.72 -27.26
N LEU A 826 -24.53 7.24 -27.92
CA LEU A 826 -23.22 7.54 -27.31
C LEU A 826 -23.29 8.70 -26.31
N ARG A 827 -24.10 9.73 -26.60
CA ARG A 827 -24.40 10.79 -25.63
C ARG A 827 -25.24 10.27 -24.46
N PHE A 828 -26.22 9.41 -24.69
CA PHE A 828 -27.04 8.81 -23.63
C PHE A 828 -26.19 7.94 -22.68
N TRP A 829 -25.24 7.16 -23.18
CA TRP A 829 -24.30 6.38 -22.37
C TRP A 829 -23.43 7.27 -21.48
N ASN A 830 -22.74 8.26 -22.04
CA ASN A 830 -21.93 9.20 -21.25
C ASN A 830 -22.78 10.09 -20.33
N PHE A 831 -24.04 10.37 -20.68
CA PHE A 831 -24.97 11.17 -19.88
C PHE A 831 -25.55 10.38 -18.69
N LEU A 832 -25.88 9.09 -18.85
CA LEU A 832 -26.35 8.23 -17.76
C LEU A 832 -25.29 8.07 -16.65
N PHE A 833 -24.02 7.95 -17.05
CA PHE A 833 -22.88 7.85 -16.13
C PHE A 833 -22.37 9.21 -15.61
N ALA A 834 -22.73 10.34 -16.23
CA ALA A 834 -22.33 11.66 -15.71
C ALA A 834 -23.34 12.26 -14.73
N TYR A 835 -24.64 11.91 -14.85
CA TYR A 835 -25.73 12.58 -14.13
C TYR A 835 -26.69 11.65 -13.36
N SER A 836 -26.44 10.33 -13.29
CA SER A 836 -27.17 9.49 -12.33
C SER A 836 -26.79 9.84 -10.89
N LEU A 837 -27.75 9.73 -9.95
CA LEU A 837 -27.53 10.00 -8.53
C LEU A 837 -26.22 9.32 -8.07
N PRO A 838 -25.35 9.98 -7.29
CA PRO A 838 -24.03 9.47 -6.90
C PRO A 838 -23.99 8.00 -6.41
N PRO A 839 -25.01 7.47 -5.70
CA PRO A 839 -25.06 6.06 -5.35
C PRO A 839 -25.16 5.17 -6.60
N ILE A 840 -26.08 5.46 -7.54
CA ILE A 840 -26.43 4.62 -8.70
C ILE A 840 -25.23 4.40 -9.63
N ASN A 841 -24.40 5.43 -9.76
CA ASN A 841 -23.24 5.47 -10.63
C ASN A 841 -22.09 4.56 -10.13
N VAL A 842 -21.92 4.48 -8.81
CA VAL A 842 -20.93 3.61 -8.16
C VAL A 842 -21.28 2.13 -8.38
N TYR A 843 -22.56 1.76 -8.37
CA TYR A 843 -22.98 0.36 -8.60
C TYR A 843 -22.70 -0.11 -10.02
N ASN A 844 -23.09 0.69 -11.02
CA ASN A 844 -22.95 0.27 -12.42
C ASN A 844 -21.47 0.16 -12.81
N HIS A 845 -20.64 1.12 -12.39
CA HIS A 845 -19.21 1.09 -12.68
C HIS A 845 -18.49 -0.03 -11.92
N ALA A 846 -18.88 -0.31 -10.67
CA ALA A 846 -18.36 -1.46 -9.94
C ALA A 846 -18.75 -2.76 -10.66
N CYS A 847 -20.04 -3.00 -10.94
CA CYS A 847 -20.48 -4.23 -11.60
C CYS A 847 -19.84 -4.45 -12.99
N ILE A 848 -19.66 -3.40 -13.79
CA ILE A 848 -18.99 -3.48 -15.11
C ILE A 848 -17.52 -3.88 -14.96
N GLU A 849 -16.75 -3.16 -14.14
CA GLU A 849 -15.31 -3.42 -13.98
C GLU A 849 -15.03 -4.76 -13.28
N LEU A 850 -16.02 -5.31 -12.56
CA LEU A 850 -15.91 -6.61 -11.88
C LEU A 850 -16.20 -7.79 -12.78
N PHE A 851 -17.34 -7.74 -13.48
CA PHE A 851 -17.69 -8.78 -14.45
C PHE A 851 -16.57 -8.92 -15.47
N ASN A 852 -16.06 -7.80 -15.96
CA ASN A 852 -14.91 -7.72 -16.83
C ASN A 852 -13.65 -8.45 -16.33
N ARG A 853 -13.36 -8.42 -15.02
CA ARG A 853 -12.17 -9.10 -14.46
C ARG A 853 -12.34 -10.60 -14.30
N ILE A 854 -13.58 -11.07 -14.12
CA ILE A 854 -13.88 -12.51 -14.05
C ILE A 854 -13.94 -13.07 -15.47
N ASP A 855 -14.58 -12.35 -16.39
CA ASP A 855 -14.58 -12.59 -17.84
C ASP A 855 -13.15 -12.73 -18.39
N ASP A 856 -12.22 -11.82 -18.02
CA ASP A 856 -10.78 -11.93 -18.35
C ASP A 856 -10.15 -13.28 -17.95
N ILE A 857 -10.56 -13.84 -16.80
CA ILE A 857 -10.05 -15.12 -16.32
C ILE A 857 -10.69 -16.27 -17.09
N GLU A 858 -12.00 -16.20 -17.30
CA GLU A 858 -12.79 -17.21 -18.01
C GLU A 858 -12.38 -17.33 -19.49
N ASP A 859 -11.90 -16.23 -20.07
CA ASP A 859 -11.42 -16.14 -21.44
C ASP A 859 -9.90 -16.26 -21.57
N ASN A 860 -9.17 -16.27 -20.45
CA ASN A 860 -7.70 -16.27 -20.40
C ASN A 860 -7.05 -15.13 -21.22
N SER A 861 -7.72 -13.97 -21.24
CA SER A 861 -7.27 -12.80 -22.00
C SER A 861 -5.91 -12.31 -21.51
N VAL A 862 -5.17 -11.62 -22.37
CA VAL A 862 -3.81 -11.12 -22.04
C VAL A 862 -3.83 -9.63 -21.72
N LEU A 863 -4.62 -8.86 -22.47
CA LEU A 863 -4.69 -7.41 -22.40
C LEU A 863 -6.13 -6.94 -22.23
N ARG A 864 -6.34 -5.89 -21.43
CA ARG A 864 -7.59 -5.13 -21.38
C ARG A 864 -7.27 -3.65 -21.42
N ARG A 865 -7.81 -2.96 -22.44
CA ARG A 865 -7.60 -1.51 -22.68
C ARG A 865 -6.11 -1.14 -22.78
N GLY A 866 -5.29 -2.00 -23.38
CA GLY A 866 -3.85 -1.78 -23.59
C GLY A 866 -2.98 -2.06 -22.36
N MET A 867 -3.57 -2.59 -21.28
CA MET A 867 -2.86 -2.95 -20.04
C MET A 867 -2.94 -4.46 -19.80
N PRO A 868 -1.93 -5.10 -19.18
CA PRO A 868 -2.02 -6.50 -18.79
C PRO A 868 -3.19 -6.74 -17.82
N VAL A 869 -3.93 -7.83 -18.03
CA VAL A 869 -5.08 -8.18 -17.18
C VAL A 869 -4.66 -8.52 -15.75
N THR A 870 -5.57 -8.27 -14.81
CA THR A 870 -5.29 -8.35 -13.35
C THR A 870 -4.74 -9.72 -12.93
N HIS A 871 -5.27 -10.82 -13.50
CA HIS A 871 -4.89 -12.17 -13.11
C HIS A 871 -3.49 -12.59 -13.62
N LYS A 872 -2.95 -11.93 -14.65
CA LYS A 872 -1.55 -12.12 -15.10
C LYS A 872 -0.55 -11.40 -14.20
N ILE A 873 -0.96 -10.29 -13.58
CA ILE A 873 -0.10 -9.49 -12.68
C ILE A 873 -0.12 -10.06 -11.25
N TYR A 874 -1.32 -10.32 -10.71
CA TYR A 874 -1.51 -10.65 -9.30
C TYR A 874 -1.95 -12.10 -9.06
N GLY A 875 -2.15 -12.89 -10.12
CA GLY A 875 -2.61 -14.26 -10.03
C GLY A 875 -4.14 -14.40 -9.95
N VAL A 876 -4.61 -15.57 -10.36
CA VAL A 876 -6.04 -15.94 -10.38
C VAL A 876 -6.68 -15.88 -8.98
N PRO A 877 -6.08 -16.42 -7.89
CA PRO A 877 -6.72 -16.43 -6.59
C PRO A 877 -7.01 -15.02 -6.04
N LEU A 878 -6.07 -14.09 -6.19
CA LEU A 878 -6.24 -12.71 -5.73
C LEU A 878 -7.26 -11.96 -6.57
N THR A 879 -7.31 -12.23 -7.87
CA THR A 879 -8.26 -11.58 -8.78
C THR A 879 -9.68 -12.05 -8.50
N ILE A 880 -9.92 -13.36 -8.34
CA ILE A 880 -11.23 -13.91 -7.96
C ILE A 880 -11.67 -13.38 -6.60
N ASN A 881 -10.79 -13.42 -5.59
CA ASN A 881 -11.12 -12.94 -4.26
C ASN A 881 -11.49 -11.44 -4.27
N SER A 882 -10.74 -10.63 -5.03
CA SER A 882 -11.01 -9.20 -5.16
C SER A 882 -12.31 -8.93 -5.91
N ALA A 883 -12.58 -9.66 -7.00
CA ALA A 883 -13.83 -9.50 -7.75
C ALA A 883 -15.05 -9.88 -6.90
N ASN A 884 -14.98 -11.02 -6.21
CA ASN A 884 -16.03 -11.47 -5.29
C ASN A 884 -16.25 -10.52 -4.12
N TYR A 885 -15.18 -10.00 -3.52
CA TYR A 885 -15.28 -9.03 -2.44
C TYR A 885 -16.08 -7.80 -2.86
N VAL A 886 -15.85 -7.29 -4.07
CA VAL A 886 -16.55 -6.10 -4.55
C VAL A 886 -17.98 -6.44 -5.02
N TYR A 887 -18.31 -7.67 -5.46
CA TYR A 887 -19.72 -8.09 -5.62
C TYR A 887 -20.51 -7.88 -4.34
N PHE A 888 -19.94 -8.28 -3.20
CA PHE A 888 -20.58 -8.10 -1.90
C PHE A 888 -20.60 -6.64 -1.42
N LEU A 889 -19.61 -5.82 -1.78
CA LEU A 889 -19.67 -4.38 -1.53
C LEU A 889 -20.79 -3.71 -2.35
N ALA A 890 -20.93 -4.03 -3.64
CA ALA A 890 -22.00 -3.50 -4.47
C ALA A 890 -23.38 -3.91 -3.94
N LEU A 891 -23.51 -5.15 -3.44
CA LEU A 891 -24.72 -5.62 -2.75
C LEU A 891 -24.96 -4.84 -1.45
N GLN A 892 -23.94 -4.68 -0.61
CA GLN A 892 -24.02 -3.95 0.67
C GLN A 892 -24.49 -2.51 0.45
N GLU A 893 -23.93 -1.83 -0.55
CA GLU A 893 -24.33 -0.49 -0.92
C GLU A 893 -25.79 -0.52 -1.46
N THR A 894 -26.19 -1.51 -2.26
CA THR A 894 -27.56 -1.60 -2.82
C THR A 894 -28.60 -1.74 -1.71
N MET A 895 -28.25 -2.44 -0.64
CA MET A 895 -29.07 -2.54 0.56
C MET A 895 -29.27 -1.18 1.26
N ARG A 896 -28.30 -0.26 1.18
CA ARG A 896 -28.40 1.10 1.75
C ARG A 896 -29.36 2.01 0.99
N LEU A 897 -29.77 1.64 -0.22
CA LEU A 897 -30.82 2.36 -0.95
C LEU A 897 -32.19 2.24 -0.26
N ASN A 898 -32.35 1.36 0.74
CA ASN A 898 -33.54 1.21 1.58
C ASN A 898 -34.86 1.06 0.79
N HIS A 899 -34.78 0.49 -0.42
CA HIS A 899 -35.95 0.20 -1.25
C HIS A 899 -36.13 -1.32 -1.37
N PRO A 900 -37.32 -1.88 -1.08
CA PRO A 900 -37.53 -3.34 -0.98
C PRO A 900 -37.21 -4.11 -2.27
N LYS A 901 -37.38 -3.47 -3.43
CA LYS A 901 -37.11 -4.06 -4.75
C LYS A 901 -35.69 -3.83 -5.29
N ALA A 902 -34.84 -3.04 -4.61
CA ALA A 902 -33.52 -2.72 -5.14
C ALA A 902 -32.59 -3.94 -5.17
N VAL A 903 -32.59 -4.73 -4.09
CA VAL A 903 -31.80 -5.96 -3.97
C VAL A 903 -32.30 -7.04 -4.93
N GLU A 904 -33.62 -7.14 -5.12
CA GLU A 904 -34.25 -8.03 -6.08
C GLU A 904 -33.77 -7.74 -7.51
N ILE A 905 -33.89 -6.48 -7.95
CA ILE A 905 -33.44 -6.05 -9.29
C ILE A 905 -31.93 -6.29 -9.45
N PHE A 906 -31.13 -5.94 -8.46
CA PHE A 906 -29.68 -6.15 -8.50
C PHE A 906 -29.33 -7.64 -8.66
N THR A 907 -29.96 -8.50 -7.88
CA THR A 907 -29.73 -9.95 -7.90
C THR A 907 -30.20 -10.56 -9.22
N GLU A 908 -31.38 -10.17 -9.71
CA GLU A 908 -31.91 -10.64 -10.99
C GLU A 908 -30.98 -10.30 -12.16
N GLN A 909 -30.47 -9.06 -12.22
CA GLN A 909 -29.60 -8.64 -13.32
C GLN A 909 -28.21 -9.27 -13.23
N LEU A 910 -27.65 -9.48 -12.03
CA LEU A 910 -26.41 -10.24 -11.86
C LEU A 910 -26.56 -11.71 -12.26
N LEU A 911 -27.70 -12.34 -11.93
CA LEU A 911 -27.98 -13.71 -12.37
C LEU A 911 -28.10 -13.80 -13.88
N ALA A 912 -28.73 -12.81 -14.52
CA ALA A 912 -28.78 -12.73 -15.98
C ALA A 912 -27.37 -12.66 -16.58
N LEU A 913 -26.48 -11.83 -16.04
CA LEU A 913 -25.09 -11.69 -16.52
C LEU A 913 -24.35 -13.02 -16.55
N HIS A 914 -24.42 -13.77 -15.45
CA HIS A 914 -23.75 -15.08 -15.34
C HIS A 914 -24.37 -16.13 -16.26
N ARG A 915 -25.69 -16.09 -16.49
CA ARG A 915 -26.36 -16.98 -17.45
C ARG A 915 -25.96 -16.68 -18.88
N GLY A 916 -25.90 -15.40 -19.26
CA GLY A 916 -25.41 -14.98 -20.58
C GLY A 916 -23.96 -15.41 -20.81
N GLN A 917 -23.09 -15.18 -19.82
CA GLN A 917 -21.70 -15.62 -19.87
C GLN A 917 -21.56 -17.14 -19.99
N ALA A 918 -22.35 -17.90 -19.23
CA ALA A 918 -22.34 -19.35 -19.29
C ALA A 918 -22.76 -19.89 -20.67
N LEU A 919 -23.68 -19.22 -21.37
CA LEU A 919 -24.06 -19.59 -22.74
C LEU A 919 -22.89 -19.39 -23.72
N ASP A 920 -22.18 -18.27 -23.59
CA ASP A 920 -21.01 -17.93 -24.42
C ASP A 920 -19.88 -18.96 -24.23
N ILE A 921 -19.56 -19.30 -22.97
CA ILE A 921 -18.61 -20.36 -22.59
C ILE A 921 -19.08 -21.73 -23.10
N TYR A 922 -20.35 -22.05 -22.93
CA TYR A 922 -20.91 -23.34 -23.37
C TYR A 922 -20.74 -23.51 -24.89
N TRP A 923 -21.05 -22.49 -25.68
CA TRP A 923 -20.90 -22.56 -27.15
C TRP A 923 -19.43 -22.68 -27.55
N ARG A 924 -18.54 -21.89 -26.96
CA ARG A 924 -17.08 -21.98 -27.16
C ARG A 924 -16.53 -23.38 -26.84
N ASP A 925 -16.92 -23.93 -25.69
CA ASP A 925 -16.36 -25.18 -25.17
C ASP A 925 -16.95 -26.42 -25.86
N THR A 926 -18.21 -26.37 -26.29
CA THR A 926 -18.84 -27.44 -27.08
C THR A 926 -18.66 -27.28 -28.59
N VAL A 927 -18.15 -26.14 -29.04
CA VAL A 927 -18.01 -25.76 -30.46
C VAL A 927 -19.35 -25.82 -31.20
N SER A 928 -20.46 -25.56 -30.48
CA SER A 928 -21.79 -25.52 -31.06
C SER A 928 -22.14 -24.08 -31.46
N CYS A 929 -22.16 -23.79 -32.76
CA CYS A 929 -22.52 -22.46 -33.25
C CYS A 929 -24.00 -22.15 -32.94
N PRO A 930 -24.33 -21.08 -32.20
CA PRO A 930 -25.71 -20.69 -31.93
C PRO A 930 -26.44 -20.17 -33.18
N THR A 931 -27.75 -19.95 -33.08
CA THR A 931 -28.50 -19.13 -34.05
C THR A 931 -28.37 -17.63 -33.71
N GLU A 932 -28.72 -16.75 -34.65
CA GLU A 932 -28.71 -15.30 -34.41
C GLU A 932 -29.72 -14.88 -33.32
N GLU A 933 -30.84 -15.59 -33.22
CA GLU A 933 -31.82 -15.39 -32.15
C GLU A 933 -31.25 -15.80 -30.78
N GLN A 934 -30.58 -16.96 -30.72
CA GLN A 934 -29.93 -17.42 -29.49
C GLN A 934 -28.82 -16.47 -29.04
N TYR A 935 -28.02 -15.97 -29.99
CA TYR A 935 -27.03 -14.94 -29.72
C TYR A 935 -27.70 -13.68 -29.16
N THR A 936 -28.78 -13.22 -29.76
CA THR A 936 -29.53 -12.04 -29.28
C THR A 936 -30.03 -12.24 -27.85
N GLU A 937 -30.54 -13.42 -27.51
CA GLU A 937 -30.98 -13.76 -26.16
C GLU A 937 -29.80 -13.76 -25.17
N MET A 938 -28.65 -14.33 -25.55
CA MET A 938 -27.43 -14.28 -24.75
C MET A 938 -26.99 -12.83 -24.51
N VAL A 939 -26.99 -11.98 -25.53
CA VAL A 939 -26.61 -10.57 -25.40
C VAL A 939 -27.51 -9.83 -24.41
N LEU A 940 -28.80 -10.12 -24.41
CA LEU A 940 -29.74 -9.52 -23.45
C LEU A 940 -29.46 -9.95 -22.01
N GLN A 941 -29.01 -11.18 -21.81
CA GLN A 941 -28.65 -11.71 -20.49
C GLN A 941 -27.25 -11.24 -20.05
N LYS A 942 -26.30 -11.09 -20.98
CA LYS A 942 -24.95 -10.56 -20.75
C LYS A 942 -24.97 -9.02 -20.78
N THR A 943 -24.57 -8.40 -21.88
CA THR A 943 -24.45 -6.94 -22.02
C THR A 943 -25.73 -6.17 -21.66
N GLY A 944 -26.91 -6.73 -21.98
CA GLY A 944 -28.19 -6.15 -21.61
C GLY A 944 -28.48 -6.10 -20.12
N GLY A 945 -28.01 -7.08 -19.34
CA GLY A 945 -28.18 -7.11 -17.89
C GLY A 945 -27.66 -5.83 -17.21
N LEU A 946 -26.58 -5.23 -17.73
CA LEU A 946 -26.01 -3.99 -17.22
C LEU A 946 -26.88 -2.77 -17.55
N PHE A 947 -27.39 -2.68 -18.78
CA PHE A 947 -28.29 -1.60 -19.20
C PHE A 947 -29.61 -1.65 -18.40
N PHE A 948 -30.18 -2.85 -18.24
CA PHE A 948 -31.41 -3.05 -17.48
C PHE A 948 -31.20 -2.80 -15.99
N LEU A 949 -30.06 -3.16 -15.40
CA LEU A 949 -29.72 -2.87 -14.01
C LEU A 949 -29.75 -1.37 -13.74
N ALA A 950 -29.04 -0.59 -14.56
CA ALA A 950 -28.95 0.85 -14.41
C ALA A 950 -30.32 1.53 -14.46
N ILE A 951 -31.10 1.25 -15.51
CA ILE A 951 -32.39 1.90 -15.72
C ILE A 951 -33.43 1.43 -14.71
N LYS A 952 -33.49 0.13 -14.39
CA LYS A 952 -34.46 -0.38 -13.40
C LYS A 952 -34.19 0.19 -12.01
N LEU A 953 -32.92 0.32 -11.61
CA LEU A 953 -32.57 0.98 -10.33
C LEU A 953 -32.93 2.47 -10.34
N MET A 954 -32.65 3.20 -11.43
CA MET A 954 -33.06 4.60 -11.55
C MET A 954 -34.59 4.78 -11.51
N GLN A 955 -35.32 3.88 -12.16
CA GLN A 955 -36.78 3.89 -12.16
C GLN A 955 -37.39 3.59 -10.79
N LEU A 956 -36.67 2.95 -9.85
CA LEU A 956 -37.16 2.82 -8.48
C LEU A 956 -37.30 4.19 -7.79
N PHE A 957 -36.40 5.11 -8.08
CA PHE A 957 -36.32 6.43 -7.43
C PHE A 957 -36.81 7.59 -8.31
N SER A 958 -37.34 7.29 -9.49
CA SER A 958 -37.87 8.28 -10.42
C SER A 958 -39.39 8.18 -10.55
N ASP A 959 -40.05 9.32 -10.74
CA ASP A 959 -41.48 9.39 -11.08
C ASP A 959 -41.77 8.87 -12.50
N ASN A 960 -40.74 8.76 -13.35
CA ASN A 960 -40.87 8.26 -14.71
C ASN A 960 -40.84 6.73 -14.74
N LYS A 961 -41.99 6.12 -15.05
CA LYS A 961 -42.18 4.66 -15.19
C LYS A 961 -42.35 4.21 -16.65
N GLN A 962 -41.90 4.99 -17.63
CA GLN A 962 -41.97 4.61 -19.05
C GLN A 962 -41.23 3.29 -19.32
N ASN A 963 -41.74 2.49 -20.24
CA ASN A 963 -41.10 1.23 -20.61
C ASN A 963 -39.96 1.48 -21.60
N TYR A 964 -38.71 1.38 -21.12
CA TYR A 964 -37.51 1.53 -21.95
C TYR A 964 -36.99 0.21 -22.56
N SER A 965 -37.69 -0.91 -22.35
CA SER A 965 -37.16 -2.24 -22.71
C SER A 965 -36.77 -2.35 -24.19
N GLN A 966 -37.58 -1.82 -25.11
CA GLN A 966 -37.26 -1.85 -26.55
C GLN A 966 -35.97 -1.09 -26.88
N LEU A 967 -35.77 0.07 -26.26
CA LEU A 967 -34.55 0.87 -26.43
C LEU A 967 -33.34 0.15 -25.84
N LEU A 968 -33.47 -0.42 -24.65
CA LEU A 968 -32.38 -1.12 -23.97
C LEU A 968 -31.98 -2.39 -24.73
N THR A 969 -32.96 -3.14 -25.26
CA THR A 969 -32.70 -4.28 -26.15
C THR A 969 -31.91 -3.85 -27.38
N ALA A 970 -32.34 -2.81 -28.08
CA ALA A 970 -31.65 -2.32 -29.28
C ALA A 970 -30.22 -1.83 -28.98
N LEU A 971 -30.02 -1.13 -27.86
CA LEU A 971 -28.70 -0.65 -27.42
C LEU A 971 -27.76 -1.82 -27.07
N SER A 972 -28.28 -2.84 -26.39
CA SER A 972 -27.50 -4.02 -25.99
C SER A 972 -26.99 -4.79 -27.19
N ILE A 973 -27.88 -5.06 -28.15
CA ILE A 973 -27.56 -5.77 -29.40
C ILE A 973 -26.55 -4.96 -30.22
N TYR A 974 -26.79 -3.65 -30.39
CA TYR A 974 -25.87 -2.79 -31.12
C TYR A 974 -24.48 -2.77 -30.50
N PHE A 975 -24.40 -2.65 -29.16
CA PHE A 975 -23.12 -2.57 -28.47
C PHE A 975 -22.31 -3.86 -28.66
N GLN A 976 -22.95 -5.02 -28.51
CA GLN A 976 -22.26 -6.29 -28.68
C GLN A 976 -21.80 -6.51 -30.14
N ILE A 977 -22.69 -6.34 -31.12
CA ILE A 977 -22.34 -6.54 -32.54
C ILE A 977 -21.22 -5.58 -32.97
N ARG A 978 -21.22 -4.35 -32.44
CA ARG A 978 -20.14 -3.39 -32.69
C ARG A 978 -18.82 -3.88 -32.09
N ASP A 979 -18.81 -4.38 -30.84
CA ASP A 979 -17.58 -4.89 -30.22
C ASP A 979 -17.00 -6.06 -31.02
N ASP A 980 -17.88 -7.02 -31.37
CA ASP A 980 -17.56 -8.19 -32.19
C ASP A 980 -16.98 -7.81 -33.57
N TYR A 981 -17.54 -6.79 -34.22
CA TYR A 981 -17.03 -6.31 -35.52
C TYR A 981 -15.70 -5.55 -35.37
N CYS A 982 -15.58 -4.70 -34.35
CA CYS A 982 -14.35 -3.95 -34.08
C CYS A 982 -13.18 -4.89 -33.75
N ASN A 983 -13.43 -6.00 -33.04
CA ASN A 983 -12.42 -7.02 -32.74
C ASN A 983 -11.78 -7.64 -34.01
N LEU A 984 -12.50 -7.65 -35.14
CA LEU A 984 -12.01 -8.20 -36.41
C LEU A 984 -11.39 -7.16 -37.36
N GLN A 985 -11.77 -5.88 -37.26
CA GLN A 985 -11.49 -4.90 -38.32
C GLN A 985 -10.75 -3.64 -37.87
N ALA A 986 -10.80 -3.27 -36.58
CA ALA A 986 -10.32 -1.96 -36.13
C ALA A 986 -8.88 -2.01 -35.58
N PRO A 987 -7.89 -1.37 -36.25
CA PRO A 987 -6.48 -1.38 -35.81
C PRO A 987 -6.28 -0.85 -34.39
N ASP A 988 -6.94 0.24 -34.03
CA ASP A 988 -6.87 0.84 -32.68
C ASP A 988 -7.46 -0.08 -31.59
N TYR A 989 -8.30 -1.05 -31.98
CA TYR A 989 -8.79 -2.09 -31.09
C TYR A 989 -7.74 -3.18 -30.87
N PHE A 990 -6.89 -3.48 -31.86
CA PHE A 990 -5.80 -4.46 -31.77
C PHE A 990 -4.65 -4.02 -30.85
N GLU A 991 -4.51 -2.72 -30.62
CA GLU A 991 -3.56 -2.18 -29.63
C GLU A 991 -4.12 -2.27 -28.20
N LYS A 992 -5.45 -2.34 -28.05
CA LYS A 992 -6.16 -2.34 -26.77
C LYS A 992 -6.61 -3.72 -26.30
N LYS A 993 -6.89 -4.60 -27.24
CA LYS A 993 -7.23 -6.04 -27.16
C LYS A 993 -6.35 -6.74 -28.20
N SER A 994 -6.01 -8.02 -28.05
CA SER A 994 -5.18 -8.70 -29.06
C SER A 994 -5.87 -8.76 -30.44
N PHE A 995 -5.12 -8.91 -31.54
CA PHE A 995 -5.71 -9.02 -32.89
C PHE A 995 -6.65 -10.23 -32.97
N ALA A 996 -7.92 -9.99 -33.34
CA ALA A 996 -8.97 -11.02 -33.45
C ALA A 996 -9.04 -11.94 -32.21
N GLU A 997 -8.88 -11.35 -31.02
CA GLU A 997 -8.81 -12.07 -29.75
C GLU A 997 -10.00 -13.01 -29.53
N ASP A 998 -11.22 -12.57 -29.85
CA ASP A 998 -12.43 -13.40 -29.69
C ASP A 998 -12.37 -14.67 -30.57
N LEU A 999 -11.75 -14.57 -31.76
CA LEU A 999 -11.53 -15.72 -32.64
C LEU A 999 -10.44 -16.66 -32.09
N THR A 1000 -9.38 -16.11 -31.50
CA THR A 1000 -8.32 -16.91 -30.87
C THR A 1000 -8.78 -17.61 -29.59
N GLU A 1001 -9.73 -17.01 -28.87
CA GLU A 1001 -10.41 -17.59 -27.71
C GLU A 1001 -11.47 -18.63 -28.11
N GLY A 1002 -11.80 -18.72 -29.40
CA GLY A 1002 -12.78 -19.67 -29.95
C GLY A 1002 -14.24 -19.25 -29.73
N LYS A 1003 -14.51 -17.96 -29.49
CA LYS A 1003 -15.86 -17.42 -29.30
C LYS A 1003 -16.60 -17.30 -30.64
N PHE A 1004 -17.92 -17.43 -30.57
CA PHE A 1004 -18.82 -17.25 -31.70
C PHE A 1004 -19.32 -15.80 -31.75
N SER A 1005 -18.52 -14.89 -32.31
CA SER A 1005 -18.95 -13.51 -32.52
C SER A 1005 -20.04 -13.41 -33.61
N PHE A 1006 -20.85 -12.35 -33.61
CA PHE A 1006 -21.97 -12.22 -34.54
C PHE A 1006 -21.57 -12.37 -36.02
N PRO A 1007 -20.47 -11.74 -36.52
CA PRO A 1007 -20.03 -11.94 -37.90
C PRO A 1007 -19.68 -13.41 -38.21
N ILE A 1008 -19.16 -14.15 -37.23
CA ILE A 1008 -18.82 -15.57 -37.38
C ILE A 1008 -20.08 -16.41 -37.42
N ILE A 1009 -21.03 -16.17 -36.51
CA ILE A 1009 -22.34 -16.87 -36.50
C ILE A 1009 -23.06 -16.65 -37.82
N HIS A 1010 -23.15 -15.39 -38.27
CA HIS A 1010 -23.80 -15.03 -39.52
C HIS A 1010 -23.13 -15.71 -40.72
N ALA A 1011 -21.80 -15.73 -40.77
CA ALA A 1011 -21.05 -16.39 -41.84
C ALA A 1011 -21.26 -17.90 -41.86
N VAL A 1012 -21.18 -18.57 -40.71
CA VAL A 1012 -21.40 -20.02 -40.58
C VAL A 1012 -22.82 -20.41 -40.98
N ARG A 1013 -23.82 -19.60 -40.64
CA ARG A 1013 -25.23 -19.88 -40.94
C ARG A 1013 -25.59 -19.57 -42.39
N THR A 1014 -25.01 -18.51 -42.97
CA THR A 1014 -25.25 -18.12 -44.37
C THR A 1014 -24.58 -19.08 -45.34
N PHE A 1015 -23.41 -19.62 -44.98
CA PHE A 1015 -22.63 -20.55 -45.80
C PHE A 1015 -22.56 -21.93 -45.13
N SER A 1016 -23.71 -22.55 -44.87
CA SER A 1016 -23.81 -23.83 -44.13
C SER A 1016 -23.10 -25.01 -44.79
N ASP A 1017 -22.79 -24.90 -46.08
CA ASP A 1017 -22.08 -25.93 -46.86
C ASP A 1017 -20.54 -25.75 -46.85
N ASP A 1018 -20.04 -24.68 -46.20
CA ASP A 1018 -18.62 -24.32 -46.16
C ASP A 1018 -18.04 -24.46 -44.74
N ASP A 1019 -17.53 -25.66 -44.45
CA ASP A 1019 -16.95 -26.00 -43.14
C ASP A 1019 -15.61 -25.31 -42.84
N ARG A 1020 -15.06 -24.48 -43.74
CA ARG A 1020 -13.73 -23.86 -43.54
C ARG A 1020 -13.65 -22.99 -42.29
N ILE A 1021 -14.73 -22.28 -41.95
CA ILE A 1021 -14.76 -21.39 -40.77
C ILE A 1021 -14.84 -22.22 -39.48
N ILE A 1022 -15.75 -23.19 -39.42
CA ILE A 1022 -15.88 -24.11 -38.28
C ILE A 1022 -14.59 -24.93 -38.10
N SER A 1023 -14.00 -25.42 -39.19
CA SER A 1023 -12.75 -26.19 -39.19
C SER A 1023 -11.57 -25.38 -38.65
N LYS A 1024 -11.47 -24.07 -38.98
CA LYS A 1024 -10.45 -23.18 -38.42
C LYS A 1024 -10.63 -22.93 -36.92
N ILE A 1025 -11.87 -22.76 -36.44
CA ILE A 1025 -12.18 -22.64 -35.01
C ILE A 1025 -11.79 -23.95 -34.28
N PHE A 1026 -12.10 -25.12 -34.86
CA PHE A 1026 -11.65 -26.41 -34.35
C PHE A 1026 -10.13 -26.58 -34.33
N CYS A 1027 -9.41 -26.12 -35.36
CA CYS A 1027 -7.95 -26.23 -35.45
C CYS A 1027 -7.25 -25.35 -34.40
N ILE A 1028 -7.73 -24.12 -34.16
CA ILE A 1028 -7.20 -23.25 -33.10
C ILE A 1028 -7.29 -23.95 -31.74
N LYS A 1029 -8.41 -24.62 -31.47
CA LYS A 1029 -8.61 -25.40 -30.25
C LYS A 1029 -7.71 -26.64 -30.16
N ALA A 1030 -7.49 -27.35 -31.27
CA ALA A 1030 -6.60 -28.52 -31.30
C ALA A 1030 -5.14 -28.13 -30.96
N VAL A 1031 -4.68 -26.96 -31.42
CA VAL A 1031 -3.36 -26.40 -31.11
C VAL A 1031 -3.26 -25.95 -29.64
N ILE A 1032 -4.31 -25.34 -29.08
CA ILE A 1032 -4.37 -24.98 -27.65
C ILE A 1032 -4.43 -26.23 -26.77
N PHE A 1033 -5.15 -27.28 -27.19
CA PHE A 1033 -5.25 -28.54 -26.45
C PHE A 1033 -3.94 -29.34 -26.48
N THR A 1034 -3.16 -29.25 -27.57
CA THR A 1034 -1.80 -29.82 -27.61
C THR A 1034 -0.83 -29.01 -26.76
N ALA A 1035 -0.95 -27.67 -26.73
CA ALA A 1035 -0.18 -26.80 -25.85
C ALA A 1035 -0.53 -26.93 -24.35
N PHE A 1036 -1.69 -27.51 -24.02
CA PHE A 1036 -2.09 -27.83 -22.64
C PHE A 1036 -1.65 -29.23 -22.19
N ILE A 1037 -1.26 -30.09 -23.15
CA ILE A 1037 -0.75 -31.45 -22.93
C ILE A 1037 0.79 -31.49 -22.98
N SER A 1038 1.44 -30.51 -23.63
CA SER A 1038 2.88 -30.22 -23.53
C SER A 1038 3.19 -29.29 -22.36
#